data_AF-A0A7I7K3C1-F1
#
_entry.id   AF-A0A7I7K3C1-F1
#
_cell.length_a   1.000
_cell.length_b   1.000
_cell.length_c   1.000
_cell.angle_alpha   90.00
_cell.angle_beta   90.00
_cell.angle_gamma   90.00
#
_symmetry.space_group_name_H-M   'P 1'
#
loop_
_entity.id
_entity.type
_entity.pdbx_description
1 polymer ?
#
loop_
_entity_poly.entity_id
_entity_poly.type
_entity_poly.pdbx_seq_one_letter_code
_entity_poly.pdbx_strand_id
1 'polypeptide(L)'
;MGYGRFVGRVGTLAAALGIGLAVASSPAVAWADTDATAPSASRDDDRTESDRQSRRTQTRQSEKVANAATVEVKRQRGTDIAPDERSNENSFAGLHENEDTDEPIEVTQEVPTRSPSERPEPQPVSPVQLAIEVTPAPETAEEPETEARTLTIAPEPLSAPASPEIPGESTILLAMLAAARRPSTTEFRQVAGIQATELVGAVPNTNPTVTSISARTPGLFTAKVRGRVRATDPDRDKLSYSATAAHGTVTINSWGLYTYTPTAEIRHASAASATWLSDRVNVTVTDGYGGVATTYIDVVIRPKNYRPSARATVAKGNPANGIVTGRINVTDRDGDAVTYTGSGSTSRGTVVVNADGTFVYTPTAAAREAASSIFRRSDRFTVTVNDGHGGIKTVGVRVGIVPPSKNAAPTVGNPSYSITGVNGADGTVTGYVNMADPDGFGLTYSIAAGVAAGTGSLAVNAASGNFTFTPTVGAREHAHGTPGEDTVRFTIAGRDGLSTATVEVTAVISPKAPPPPPPPPSTRMRWPLGSVQVNRYFGGNGHNGIDLHVTMNPRTPVYAAADGVISFEGYGQNHSWMTWAAGICVLVWHPGLNVYSGYAHLSSTVINNGQNVSRGQLIGYAGSTGNSTGPHLHFEVLPRTPNFSNGYSGRIDPLPYLR
;
A
#
# COMPACT_ATOMS: atom_id res chain seq x y z
N MET A 1 -39.43 -13.23 38.79
CA MET A 1 -40.07 -12.45 37.70
C MET A 1 -38.93 -11.89 36.85
N GLY A 2 -38.88 -11.99 35.51
CA GLY A 2 -39.68 -12.81 34.60
C GLY A 2 -39.35 -12.56 33.11
N TYR A 3 -38.89 -13.60 32.39
CA TYR A 3 -38.67 -13.69 30.92
C TYR A 3 -37.60 -12.76 30.29
N GLY A 4 -36.87 -13.15 29.22
CA GLY A 4 -36.75 -14.44 28.50
C GLY A 4 -35.43 -14.46 27.69
N ARG A 5 -34.65 -15.55 27.65
CA ARG A 5 -34.76 -16.80 26.83
C ARG A 5 -34.12 -16.73 25.42
N PHE A 6 -32.91 -17.30 25.28
CA PHE A 6 -32.29 -17.94 24.08
C PHE A 6 -32.13 -17.05 22.81
N VAL A 7 -31.23 -17.30 21.84
CA VAL A 7 -30.82 -18.52 21.10
C VAL A 7 -29.30 -18.49 20.81
N GLY A 8 -28.71 -19.59 20.30
CA GLY A 8 -27.32 -19.59 19.80
C GLY A 8 -27.06 -20.49 18.58
N ARG A 9 -25.90 -20.27 17.96
CA ARG A 9 -25.16 -21.08 16.95
C ARG A 9 -25.74 -21.33 15.54
N VAL A 10 -24.98 -20.78 14.56
CA VAL A 10 -24.47 -21.41 13.32
C VAL A 10 -25.41 -21.70 12.13
N GLY A 11 -25.08 -21.07 10.99
CA GLY A 11 -24.80 -21.81 9.74
C GLY A 11 -25.76 -21.65 8.55
N THR A 12 -25.20 -21.79 7.33
CA THR A 12 -25.87 -21.96 6.00
C THR A 12 -26.70 -20.77 5.47
N LEU A 13 -26.75 -20.47 4.16
CA LEU A 13 -25.94 -20.86 2.99
C LEU A 13 -26.17 -19.83 1.85
N ALA A 14 -25.11 -19.18 1.32
CA ALA A 14 -25.21 -18.32 0.13
C ALA A 14 -23.84 -18.04 -0.54
N ALA A 15 -23.00 -19.06 -0.73
CA ALA A 15 -21.73 -18.94 -1.48
C ALA A 15 -21.43 -20.24 -2.23
N ALA A 16 -21.95 -20.36 -3.45
CA ALA A 16 -21.66 -21.43 -4.39
C ALA A 16 -21.53 -20.81 -5.79
N LEU A 17 -20.56 -21.28 -6.59
CA LEU A 17 -20.14 -20.67 -7.86
C LEU A 17 -19.57 -19.23 -7.68
N GLY A 18 -18.31 -19.01 -7.30
CA GLY A 18 -17.21 -19.95 -7.02
C GLY A 18 -15.96 -19.65 -7.86
N ILE A 19 -14.99 -18.92 -7.29
CA ILE A 19 -13.61 -18.67 -7.77
C ILE A 19 -12.71 -18.53 -6.54
N GLY A 20 -11.48 -19.05 -6.58
CA GLY A 20 -10.42 -18.78 -5.59
C GLY A 20 -10.05 -19.98 -4.71
N LEU A 21 -8.85 -20.53 -4.91
CA LEU A 21 -8.23 -21.49 -3.99
C LEU A 21 -7.64 -20.78 -2.77
N ALA A 22 -7.76 -21.40 -1.60
CA ALA A 22 -6.93 -21.11 -0.43
C ALA A 22 -6.09 -22.34 -0.11
N VAL A 23 -4.76 -22.20 -0.12
CA VAL A 23 -3.82 -23.25 0.28
C VAL A 23 -3.51 -23.10 1.77
N ALA A 24 -3.71 -24.17 2.54
CA ALA A 24 -3.42 -24.19 3.96
C ALA A 24 -1.97 -24.61 4.25
N SER A 25 -1.36 -24.02 5.29
CA SER A 25 -0.10 -24.47 5.89
C SER A 25 -0.34 -25.00 7.30
N SER A 26 0.34 -26.07 7.67
CA SER A 26 0.19 -26.74 8.97
C SER A 26 0.99 -26.05 10.09
N PRO A 27 0.50 -26.01 11.34
CA PRO A 27 1.28 -25.55 12.48
C PRO A 27 2.31 -26.60 12.92
N ALA A 28 3.47 -26.15 13.40
CA ALA A 28 4.50 -27.00 14.01
C ALA A 28 4.26 -27.20 15.52
N VAL A 29 4.82 -28.27 16.07
CA VAL A 29 4.65 -28.68 17.47
C VAL A 29 5.61 -27.94 18.40
N ALA A 30 5.11 -27.47 19.55
CA ALA A 30 5.92 -27.07 20.69
C ALA A 30 5.85 -28.15 21.79
N TRP A 31 6.99 -28.50 22.37
CA TRP A 31 7.07 -29.43 23.51
C TRP A 31 7.06 -28.65 24.82
N ALA A 32 6.41 -29.20 25.85
CA ALA A 32 6.49 -28.75 27.22
C ALA A 32 6.50 -29.99 28.12
N ASP A 33 7.61 -30.21 28.83
CA ASP A 33 7.68 -31.25 29.86
C ASP A 33 6.97 -30.77 31.14
N THR A 34 6.29 -31.72 31.78
CA THR A 34 5.68 -31.54 33.10
C THR A 34 6.09 -32.69 33.99
N ASP A 35 6.61 -32.39 35.18
CA ASP A 35 6.36 -33.28 36.31
C ASP A 35 6.30 -32.50 37.62
N ALA A 36 5.58 -33.03 38.59
CA ALA A 36 5.23 -32.31 39.82
C ALA A 36 5.16 -33.21 41.04
N THR A 37 5.83 -32.83 42.13
CA THR A 37 5.54 -33.39 43.46
C THR A 37 5.98 -32.45 44.58
N ALA A 38 5.19 -32.42 45.66
CA ALA A 38 5.57 -31.90 46.98
C ALA A 38 5.25 -33.02 48.00
N PRO A 39 5.81 -33.01 49.24
CA PRO A 39 5.09 -32.28 50.30
C PRO A 39 5.91 -31.76 51.52
N SER A 40 5.26 -30.85 52.26
CA SER A 40 5.20 -30.74 53.74
C SER A 40 6.43 -30.49 54.65
N ALA A 41 6.28 -29.40 55.43
CA ALA A 41 6.40 -29.29 56.90
C ALA A 41 7.70 -28.84 57.61
N SER A 42 7.49 -28.03 58.66
CA SER A 42 8.40 -27.65 59.78
C SER A 42 9.71 -26.91 59.48
N ARG A 43 10.33 -26.17 60.42
CA ARG A 43 9.88 -25.21 61.46
C ARG A 43 11.14 -24.58 62.11
N ASP A 44 10.98 -23.39 62.69
CA ASP A 44 11.78 -22.77 63.76
C ASP A 44 13.30 -22.46 63.54
N ASP A 45 13.66 -21.18 63.80
CA ASP A 45 14.95 -20.60 64.26
C ASP A 45 16.27 -20.82 63.45
N ASP A 46 17.32 -20.01 63.56
CA ASP A 46 17.69 -19.01 64.61
C ASP A 46 18.30 -17.71 64.03
N ARG A 47 18.47 -16.70 64.90
CA ARG A 47 19.07 -15.38 64.65
C ARG A 47 20.60 -15.42 64.63
N THR A 48 21.20 -14.37 64.05
CA THR A 48 22.24 -13.59 64.75
C THR A 48 22.02 -12.09 64.51
N GLU A 49 22.41 -11.27 65.48
CA GLU A 49 22.11 -9.83 65.62
C GLU A 49 23.30 -9.14 66.33
N SER A 50 23.30 -7.80 66.46
CA SER A 50 24.14 -7.03 67.41
C SER A 50 25.63 -6.83 66.99
N ASP A 51 26.30 -5.67 67.18
CA ASP A 51 25.80 -4.33 67.53
C ASP A 51 26.73 -3.17 67.07
N ARG A 52 26.29 -1.96 67.42
CA ARG A 52 26.96 -0.66 67.32
C ARG A 52 28.25 -0.56 68.16
N GLN A 53 29.03 0.48 67.85
CA GLN A 53 29.48 1.41 68.90
C GLN A 53 29.35 2.87 68.44
N SER A 54 29.72 3.86 69.27
CA SER A 54 29.48 5.28 68.99
C SER A 54 30.37 6.24 69.79
N ARG A 55 30.31 7.54 69.42
CA ARG A 55 30.77 8.80 70.09
C ARG A 55 31.66 9.66 69.15
N ARG A 56 31.87 10.97 69.32
CA ARG A 56 31.03 12.15 69.72
C ARG A 56 31.96 13.32 70.12
N THR A 57 31.85 14.49 69.48
CA THR A 57 32.25 15.87 69.93
C THR A 57 31.66 16.86 68.88
N GLN A 58 30.77 17.83 69.17
CA GLN A 58 30.86 19.11 69.95
C GLN A 58 31.65 20.24 69.22
N THR A 59 31.23 21.53 69.15
CA THR A 59 29.93 22.21 69.45
C THR A 59 29.86 23.65 68.86
N ARG A 60 28.64 24.23 68.75
CA ARG A 60 28.28 25.69 68.83
C ARG A 60 28.81 26.64 67.74
N GLN A 61 28.30 27.87 67.51
CA GLN A 61 27.01 28.61 67.67
C GLN A 61 27.37 30.11 67.76
N SER A 62 27.04 30.93 66.75
CA SER A 62 26.97 32.42 66.74
C SER A 62 26.88 32.91 65.28
N GLU A 63 26.48 34.13 64.90
CA GLU A 63 25.51 35.08 65.46
C GLU A 63 24.90 35.96 64.33
N LYS A 64 24.33 37.13 64.67
CA LYS A 64 23.61 38.07 63.79
C LYS A 64 24.51 39.27 63.39
N VAL A 65 24.04 40.08 62.42
CA VAL A 65 24.47 41.49 62.11
C VAL A 65 25.59 41.70 61.05
N ALA A 66 25.14 42.02 59.82
CA ALA A 66 25.44 43.20 58.96
C ALA A 66 26.88 43.64 58.55
N ASN A 67 26.88 44.50 57.52
CA ASN A 67 27.96 45.37 56.99
C ASN A 67 29.12 44.70 56.21
N ALA A 68 29.80 45.39 55.28
CA ALA A 68 29.43 46.51 54.39
C ALA A 68 30.54 46.72 53.33
N ALA A 69 30.22 47.30 52.17
CA ALA A 69 31.20 47.88 51.25
C ALA A 69 30.56 49.02 50.44
N THR A 70 31.05 50.26 50.61
CA THR A 70 30.44 51.47 50.02
C THR A 70 31.52 52.44 49.53
N VAL A 71 31.49 52.77 48.23
CA VAL A 71 32.26 53.81 47.53
C VAL A 71 31.37 54.25 46.35
N GLU A 72 30.99 55.50 46.13
CA GLU A 72 31.26 56.77 46.83
C GLU A 72 30.17 57.84 46.50
N VAL A 73 30.09 58.93 47.29
CA VAL A 73 29.78 60.35 46.87
C VAL A 73 28.54 60.61 45.96
N LYS A 74 27.58 61.51 46.27
CA LYS A 74 27.57 62.70 47.16
C LYS A 74 26.15 63.04 47.70
N ARG A 75 26.18 63.84 48.76
CA ARG A 75 25.12 64.55 49.52
C ARG A 75 24.10 65.31 48.61
N GLN A 76 22.91 65.74 49.05
CA GLN A 76 22.59 66.25 50.40
C GLN A 76 21.08 66.37 50.74
N ARG A 77 20.74 66.10 52.02
CA ARG A 77 19.59 66.53 52.90
C ARG A 77 18.28 67.10 52.29
N GLY A 78 17.10 66.80 52.82
CA GLY A 78 16.74 65.92 53.96
C GLY A 78 15.50 66.40 54.75
N THR A 79 15.20 65.71 55.88
CA THR A 79 14.27 66.07 56.98
C THR A 79 12.76 66.19 56.64
N ASP A 80 11.80 65.73 57.47
CA ASP A 80 11.90 64.87 58.68
C ASP A 80 10.52 64.27 59.08
N ILE A 81 10.58 63.14 59.82
CA ILE A 81 9.57 62.66 60.80
C ILE A 81 8.17 62.20 60.27
N ALA A 82 7.52 61.33 61.05
CA ALA A 82 6.24 60.63 60.80
C ALA A 82 5.18 61.04 61.88
N PRO A 83 3.99 60.42 62.09
CA PRO A 83 3.37 59.26 61.41
C PRO A 83 1.83 59.34 61.16
N ASP A 84 1.29 58.22 60.65
CA ASP A 84 -0.05 57.61 60.93
C ASP A 84 -1.38 58.08 60.26
N GLU A 85 -2.33 57.14 60.31
CA GLU A 85 -3.81 57.15 60.12
C GLU A 85 -4.52 57.86 58.93
N ARG A 86 -5.22 57.02 58.14
CA ARG A 86 -6.62 57.10 57.65
C ARG A 86 -7.25 58.41 57.11
N SER A 87 -7.62 58.31 55.82
CA SER A 87 -8.95 58.61 55.21
C SER A 87 -9.51 60.03 55.04
N ASN A 88 -10.14 60.20 53.85
CA ASN A 88 -11.26 61.08 53.45
C ASN A 88 -11.12 62.63 53.40
N GLU A 89 -11.12 63.11 52.14
CA GLU A 89 -12.00 64.15 51.56
C GLU A 89 -12.09 65.60 52.10
N ASN A 90 -12.44 66.50 51.16
CA ASN A 90 -12.80 67.93 51.31
C ASN A 90 -11.66 68.91 51.67
N SER A 91 -11.63 70.15 51.18
CA SER A 91 -12.47 70.82 50.14
C SER A 91 -11.81 72.12 49.65
N PHE A 92 -12.31 72.68 48.53
CA PHE A 92 -12.46 74.12 48.14
C PHE A 92 -12.80 74.14 46.62
N ALA A 93 -13.79 74.84 46.03
CA ALA A 93 -14.53 76.10 46.26
C ALA A 93 -14.05 77.28 45.36
N GLY A 94 -14.95 77.83 44.53
CA GLY A 94 -14.72 78.96 43.61
C GLY A 94 -15.88 79.15 42.61
N LEU A 95 -16.16 80.39 42.17
CA LEU A 95 -17.35 80.83 41.40
C LEU A 95 -16.95 81.91 40.35
N HIS A 96 -17.77 82.36 39.40
CA HIS A 96 -19.22 82.17 39.15
C HIS A 96 -19.47 81.45 37.78
N GLU A 97 -20.42 81.71 36.86
CA GLU A 97 -21.41 82.78 36.63
C GLU A 97 -22.67 82.24 35.90
N ASN A 98 -23.59 83.12 35.45
CA ASN A 98 -24.96 82.77 35.00
C ASN A 98 -25.09 82.76 33.44
N GLU A 99 -26.22 82.51 32.75
CA GLU A 99 -27.68 82.58 33.05
C GLU A 99 -28.52 81.86 31.95
N ASP A 100 -29.72 81.31 32.25
CA ASP A 100 -30.96 81.03 31.44
C ASP A 100 -30.91 80.53 29.95
N THR A 101 -31.93 79.87 29.33
CA THR A 101 -33.34 79.45 29.67
C THR A 101 -33.77 78.20 28.84
N ASP A 102 -35.00 77.67 29.05
CA ASP A 102 -35.60 76.48 28.40
C ASP A 102 -36.13 76.67 26.95
N GLU A 103 -35.97 75.61 26.12
CA GLU A 103 -36.82 75.10 24.99
C GLU A 103 -37.40 76.04 23.87
N PRO A 104 -37.93 75.52 22.72
CA PRO A 104 -37.82 74.20 22.07
C PRO A 104 -37.44 74.30 20.56
N ILE A 105 -37.79 73.26 19.75
CA ILE A 105 -38.15 73.27 18.30
C ILE A 105 -37.22 72.50 17.32
N GLU A 106 -37.91 71.76 16.44
CA GLU A 106 -37.50 70.94 15.30
C GLU A 106 -36.89 71.75 14.13
N VAL A 107 -35.86 71.22 13.44
CA VAL A 107 -35.22 71.91 12.29
C VAL A 107 -34.95 70.96 11.11
N THR A 108 -35.72 71.15 10.03
CA THR A 108 -35.41 70.71 8.67
C THR A 108 -34.39 71.65 8.03
N GLN A 109 -33.47 71.17 7.17
CA GLN A 109 -32.66 72.03 6.31
C GLN A 109 -32.56 71.51 4.87
N GLU A 110 -32.78 72.42 3.91
CA GLU A 110 -32.38 72.27 2.51
C GLU A 110 -31.40 73.38 2.09
N VAL A 111 -30.79 73.15 0.93
CA VAL A 111 -29.73 73.88 0.19
C VAL A 111 -29.90 75.42 0.12
N PRO A 112 -28.80 76.16 -0.18
CA PRO A 112 -28.77 76.69 -1.55
C PRO A 112 -27.39 76.74 -2.28
N THR A 113 -27.45 76.38 -3.57
CA THR A 113 -26.69 76.94 -4.73
C THR A 113 -25.15 76.87 -4.84
N ARG A 114 -24.69 76.44 -6.02
CA ARG A 114 -23.40 76.83 -6.63
C ARG A 114 -23.46 76.72 -8.17
N SER A 115 -23.01 77.75 -8.90
CA SER A 115 -22.95 77.85 -10.38
C SER A 115 -22.04 79.04 -10.78
N PRO A 116 -21.57 79.16 -12.04
CA PRO A 116 -21.25 78.13 -13.03
C PRO A 116 -19.82 78.31 -13.64
N SER A 117 -19.36 77.38 -14.48
CA SER A 117 -18.31 77.61 -15.50
C SER A 117 -18.36 76.50 -16.56
N GLU A 118 -17.76 76.76 -17.74
CA GLU A 118 -18.20 76.15 -19.00
C GLU A 118 -17.34 75.00 -19.55
N ARG A 119 -17.80 74.43 -20.67
CA ARG A 119 -17.36 73.17 -21.30
C ARG A 119 -16.26 73.38 -22.34
N PRO A 120 -15.39 72.37 -22.57
CA PRO A 120 -15.02 72.02 -23.94
C PRO A 120 -15.31 70.54 -24.31
N GLU A 121 -15.20 70.22 -25.60
CA GLU A 121 -15.76 69.02 -26.23
C GLU A 121 -14.82 67.79 -26.28
N PRO A 122 -15.37 66.57 -26.47
CA PRO A 122 -14.57 65.35 -26.54
C PRO A 122 -13.76 65.24 -27.83
N GLN A 123 -12.56 64.65 -27.74
CA GLN A 123 -11.75 64.24 -28.89
C GLN A 123 -11.94 62.75 -29.19
N PRO A 124 -11.99 62.33 -30.47
CA PRO A 124 -12.23 60.94 -30.85
C PRO A 124 -10.98 60.07 -30.72
N VAL A 125 -11.12 58.86 -30.22
CA VAL A 125 -10.08 57.82 -30.29
C VAL A 125 -10.23 57.02 -31.58
N SER A 126 -9.16 56.98 -32.38
CA SER A 126 -9.06 56.17 -33.60
C SER A 126 -8.30 54.86 -33.30
N PRO A 127 -8.60 53.73 -33.96
CA PRO A 127 -8.12 52.41 -33.52
C PRO A 127 -6.66 52.14 -33.91
N VAL A 128 -5.94 51.46 -33.02
CA VAL A 128 -4.63 50.86 -33.33
C VAL A 128 -4.84 49.38 -33.69
N GLN A 129 -4.33 48.99 -34.85
CA GLN A 129 -4.40 47.60 -35.34
C GLN A 129 -3.36 46.74 -34.61
N LEU A 130 -3.74 45.53 -34.19
CA LEU A 130 -2.76 44.47 -33.93
C LEU A 130 -2.38 43.82 -35.25
N ALA A 131 -1.09 43.87 -35.59
CA ALA A 131 -0.55 43.12 -36.73
C ALA A 131 -0.50 41.62 -36.42
N ILE A 132 -0.77 40.79 -37.42
CA ILE A 132 -0.57 39.35 -37.36
C ILE A 132 0.79 39.06 -38.01
N GLU A 133 1.78 38.66 -37.21
CA GLU A 133 2.99 38.01 -37.75
C GLU A 133 2.82 36.49 -37.68
N VAL A 134 2.98 35.85 -38.85
CA VAL A 134 3.04 34.40 -38.98
C VAL A 134 4.50 34.00 -39.14
N THR A 135 4.97 33.07 -38.33
CA THR A 135 6.23 32.34 -38.55
C THR A 135 6.01 30.83 -38.40
N PRO A 136 6.73 29.98 -39.15
CA PRO A 136 6.32 28.61 -39.41
C PRO A 136 6.79 27.60 -38.35
N ALA A 137 6.18 26.40 -38.39
CA ALA A 137 6.59 25.26 -37.57
C ALA A 137 7.88 24.58 -38.08
N PRO A 138 8.72 24.03 -37.19
CA PRO A 138 9.76 23.07 -37.52
C PRO A 138 9.22 21.62 -37.53
N GLU A 139 9.99 20.71 -38.13
CA GLU A 139 9.61 19.30 -38.35
C GLU A 139 9.84 18.37 -37.15
N THR A 140 8.99 17.32 -37.12
CA THR A 140 9.30 15.90 -36.88
C THR A 140 10.51 15.52 -36.00
N ALA A 141 10.22 14.83 -34.89
CA ALA A 141 11.16 13.95 -34.18
C ALA A 141 10.43 12.68 -33.69
N GLU A 142 11.16 11.58 -33.50
CA GLU A 142 10.63 10.22 -33.43
C GLU A 142 10.05 9.81 -32.05
N GLU A 143 9.00 8.98 -32.04
CA GLU A 143 8.54 8.24 -30.85
C GLU A 143 9.27 6.88 -30.75
N PRO A 144 9.66 6.42 -29.55
CA PRO A 144 10.28 5.11 -29.37
C PRO A 144 9.26 3.96 -29.40
N GLU A 145 9.62 2.87 -30.08
CA GLU A 145 8.79 1.69 -30.25
C GLU A 145 8.47 0.96 -28.92
N THR A 146 7.32 0.28 -28.86
CA THR A 146 7.04 -0.75 -27.86
C THR A 146 6.38 -1.94 -28.54
N GLU A 147 7.00 -3.12 -28.45
CA GLU A 147 6.57 -4.32 -29.20
C GLU A 147 5.16 -4.79 -28.83
N ALA A 148 4.22 -4.68 -29.77
CA ALA A 148 2.97 -5.43 -29.76
C ALA A 148 3.00 -6.49 -30.86
N ARG A 149 3.05 -7.78 -30.48
CA ARG A 149 3.09 -8.89 -31.45
C ARG A 149 1.73 -9.09 -32.12
N THR A 150 1.59 -8.57 -33.34
CA THR A 150 0.43 -8.79 -34.19
C THR A 150 0.31 -10.27 -34.63
N LEU A 151 -0.88 -10.85 -34.49
CA LEU A 151 -1.30 -12.00 -35.29
C LEU A 151 -2.32 -11.53 -36.33
N THR A 152 -1.86 -11.39 -37.56
CA THR A 152 -2.61 -10.88 -38.71
C THR A 152 -3.61 -11.91 -39.23
N ILE A 153 -4.79 -11.45 -39.67
CA ILE A 153 -5.50 -11.92 -40.88
C ILE A 153 -6.49 -10.83 -41.32
N ALA A 154 -6.70 -10.70 -42.63
CA ALA A 154 -7.50 -9.65 -43.27
C ALA A 154 -8.98 -10.06 -43.46
N PRO A 155 -9.91 -9.11 -43.73
CA PRO A 155 -11.34 -9.39 -43.89
C PRO A 155 -11.75 -9.77 -45.34
N GLU A 156 -13.06 -10.07 -45.49
CA GLU A 156 -13.85 -10.28 -46.72
C GLU A 156 -13.77 -11.64 -47.43
N PRO A 157 -14.86 -12.11 -48.11
CA PRO A 157 -16.29 -11.90 -47.82
C PRO A 157 -17.17 -13.19 -47.97
N LEU A 158 -18.50 -12.98 -47.95
CA LEU A 158 -19.61 -13.85 -48.42
C LEU A 158 -20.30 -14.89 -47.49
N SER A 159 -21.63 -14.96 -47.69
CA SER A 159 -22.60 -16.04 -47.44
C SER A 159 -22.92 -16.51 -46.02
N ALA A 160 -24.20 -16.40 -45.66
CA ALA A 160 -24.81 -17.06 -44.50
C ALA A 160 -25.43 -18.42 -44.88
N PRO A 161 -25.35 -19.43 -43.99
CA PRO A 161 -26.26 -20.59 -43.96
C PRO A 161 -27.11 -20.62 -42.68
N ALA A 162 -28.08 -21.55 -42.62
CA ALA A 162 -29.06 -21.66 -41.53
C ALA A 162 -28.62 -22.53 -40.33
N SER A 163 -29.31 -22.37 -39.19
CA SER A 163 -29.11 -23.16 -37.96
C SER A 163 -29.86 -24.52 -37.97
N PRO A 164 -29.29 -25.61 -37.40
CA PRO A 164 -29.95 -26.92 -37.25
C PRO A 164 -30.44 -27.29 -35.81
N GLU A 165 -31.43 -28.20 -35.77
CA GLU A 165 -31.91 -29.01 -34.60
C GLU A 165 -30.84 -30.02 -34.09
N ILE A 166 -30.98 -30.79 -33.00
CA ILE A 166 -32.09 -31.26 -32.10
C ILE A 166 -31.49 -31.34 -30.64
N PRO A 167 -32.16 -31.75 -29.52
CA PRO A 167 -33.54 -32.17 -29.18
C PRO A 167 -34.18 -31.20 -28.13
N GLY A 168 -35.19 -31.45 -27.27
CA GLY A 168 -36.01 -32.61 -26.86
C GLY A 168 -35.68 -33.10 -25.43
N GLU A 169 -36.60 -33.43 -24.52
CA GLU A 169 -38.07 -33.63 -24.65
C GLU A 169 -38.88 -33.31 -23.36
N SER A 170 -40.20 -33.10 -23.54
CA SER A 170 -41.38 -33.54 -22.76
C SER A 170 -41.34 -33.71 -21.21
N THR A 171 -42.42 -33.47 -20.45
CA THR A 171 -43.87 -33.58 -20.76
C THR A 171 -44.71 -32.49 -20.10
N ILE A 172 -45.87 -32.16 -20.70
CA ILE A 172 -46.95 -31.40 -20.05
C ILE A 172 -48.10 -32.37 -19.74
N LEU A 173 -48.43 -32.52 -18.45
CA LEU A 173 -49.79 -32.85 -18.01
C LEU A 173 -50.46 -31.52 -17.59
N LEU A 174 -51.76 -31.30 -17.77
CA LEU A 174 -52.85 -32.27 -17.88
C LEU A 174 -53.96 -31.74 -18.83
N ALA A 175 -54.18 -32.37 -19.99
CA ALA A 175 -55.11 -31.84 -21.01
C ALA A 175 -55.79 -32.91 -21.90
N MET A 176 -56.42 -33.96 -21.33
CA MET A 176 -57.34 -34.84 -22.07
C MET A 176 -58.46 -35.45 -21.21
N LEU A 177 -59.62 -34.78 -21.18
CA LEU A 177 -60.98 -35.35 -21.00
C LEU A 177 -61.94 -34.15 -21.17
N ALA A 178 -63.01 -34.16 -21.98
CA ALA A 178 -63.58 -35.09 -22.94
C ALA A 178 -64.25 -34.23 -24.05
N ALA A 179 -64.60 -34.65 -25.26
CA ALA A 179 -64.35 -35.80 -26.12
C ALA A 179 -65.09 -35.47 -27.43
N ALA A 180 -64.48 -35.63 -28.60
CA ALA A 180 -65.16 -35.36 -29.87
C ALA A 180 -65.78 -36.65 -30.45
N ARG A 181 -67.11 -36.69 -30.60
CA ARG A 181 -67.79 -37.55 -31.58
C ARG A 181 -68.80 -36.74 -32.40
N ARG A 182 -68.75 -36.99 -33.70
CA ARG A 182 -69.48 -36.38 -34.83
C ARG A 182 -70.87 -37.09 -35.01
N PRO A 183 -71.84 -36.66 -35.87
CA PRO A 183 -71.58 -36.22 -37.24
C PRO A 183 -72.53 -35.17 -37.88
N SER A 184 -72.50 -35.17 -39.21
CA SER A 184 -72.79 -34.13 -40.19
C SER A 184 -74.23 -34.10 -40.74
N THR A 185 -74.49 -33.04 -41.53
CA THR A 185 -75.49 -32.84 -42.59
C THR A 185 -76.35 -34.03 -43.05
N THR A 186 -77.64 -33.74 -43.20
CA THR A 186 -78.71 -34.55 -43.80
C THR A 186 -78.43 -35.08 -45.21
N GLU A 187 -78.69 -36.37 -45.43
CA GLU A 187 -79.39 -36.86 -46.62
C GLU A 187 -80.54 -37.80 -46.19
N PHE A 188 -81.57 -37.92 -47.04
CA PHE A 188 -82.78 -38.67 -46.70
C PHE A 188 -82.67 -40.16 -47.06
N ARG A 189 -82.84 -41.05 -46.07
CA ARG A 189 -83.61 -42.28 -46.32
C ARG A 189 -84.42 -42.75 -45.11
N GLN A 190 -85.68 -43.03 -45.39
CA GLN A 190 -86.80 -43.25 -44.47
C GLN A 190 -86.75 -44.61 -43.73
N VAL A 191 -86.78 -44.57 -42.39
CA VAL A 191 -87.42 -45.56 -41.51
C VAL A 191 -88.09 -44.79 -40.35
N ALA A 192 -89.18 -45.30 -39.79
CA ALA A 192 -90.10 -44.51 -38.96
C ALA A 192 -89.81 -44.52 -37.44
N GLY A 193 -90.06 -43.37 -36.81
CA GLY A 193 -90.62 -43.29 -35.45
C GLY A 193 -89.64 -43.30 -34.26
N ILE A 194 -89.42 -42.12 -33.66
CA ILE A 194 -89.53 -41.81 -32.22
C ILE A 194 -89.36 -40.27 -32.04
N GLN A 195 -89.86 -39.72 -30.94
CA GLN A 195 -89.95 -38.27 -30.67
C GLN A 195 -88.57 -37.59 -30.67
N ALA A 196 -88.49 -36.38 -31.25
CA ALA A 196 -87.33 -35.52 -31.13
C ALA A 196 -87.32 -34.77 -29.79
N THR A 197 -86.16 -34.65 -29.16
CA THR A 197 -85.93 -33.75 -28.02
C THR A 197 -84.99 -32.64 -28.49
N GLU A 198 -85.35 -31.38 -28.25
CA GLU A 198 -84.54 -30.25 -28.70
C GLU A 198 -83.17 -30.20 -27.99
N LEU A 199 -82.10 -30.06 -28.76
CA LEU A 199 -80.82 -29.62 -28.20
C LEU A 199 -80.91 -28.13 -27.91
N VAL A 200 -81.05 -27.78 -26.62
CA VAL A 200 -80.78 -26.41 -26.16
C VAL A 200 -79.30 -26.14 -26.41
N GLY A 201 -79.01 -25.20 -27.32
CA GLY A 201 -77.64 -24.79 -27.61
C GLY A 201 -76.97 -24.17 -26.38
N ALA A 202 -75.67 -24.38 -26.22
CA ALA A 202 -74.90 -23.75 -25.14
C ALA A 202 -75.00 -22.22 -25.27
N VAL A 203 -75.39 -21.54 -24.18
CA VAL A 203 -75.44 -20.08 -24.12
C VAL A 203 -74.01 -19.54 -24.27
N PRO A 204 -73.75 -18.62 -25.23
CA PRO A 204 -72.42 -18.01 -25.35
C PRO A 204 -72.13 -17.13 -24.13
N ASN A 205 -71.01 -17.39 -23.46
CA ASN A 205 -70.57 -16.61 -22.30
C ASN A 205 -70.35 -15.13 -22.67
N THR A 206 -71.02 -14.21 -21.98
CA THR A 206 -70.94 -12.77 -22.24
C THR A 206 -69.82 -12.13 -21.42
N ASN A 207 -69.04 -11.22 -22.02
CA ASN A 207 -68.00 -10.50 -21.27
C ASN A 207 -68.60 -9.67 -20.11
N PRO A 208 -67.94 -9.62 -18.94
CA PRO A 208 -68.33 -8.71 -17.87
C PRO A 208 -68.23 -7.25 -18.31
N THR A 209 -69.03 -6.37 -17.68
CA THR A 209 -69.04 -4.93 -17.99
C THR A 209 -68.67 -4.11 -16.75
N VAL A 210 -67.68 -3.23 -16.87
CA VAL A 210 -67.30 -2.27 -15.81
C VAL A 210 -68.36 -1.17 -15.72
N THR A 211 -69.03 -1.04 -14.57
CA THR A 211 -70.18 -0.14 -14.36
C THR A 211 -69.87 1.12 -13.56
N SER A 212 -68.78 1.14 -12.77
CA SER A 212 -68.30 2.38 -12.15
C SER A 212 -66.85 2.29 -11.72
N ILE A 213 -66.11 3.39 -11.81
CA ILE A 213 -64.76 3.55 -11.27
C ILE A 213 -64.78 4.71 -10.28
N SER A 214 -64.04 4.59 -9.18
CA SER A 214 -63.89 5.66 -8.19
C SER A 214 -62.48 5.66 -7.61
N ALA A 215 -61.90 6.85 -7.45
CA ALA A 215 -60.61 7.08 -6.81
C ALA A 215 -60.76 8.22 -5.79
N ARG A 216 -60.13 8.09 -4.61
CA ARG A 216 -60.04 9.16 -3.61
C ARG A 216 -58.71 9.90 -3.72
N THR A 217 -58.71 11.18 -3.37
CA THR A 217 -57.51 12.01 -3.23
C THR A 217 -56.41 11.28 -2.42
N PRO A 218 -55.13 11.34 -2.83
CA PRO A 218 -54.04 10.67 -2.11
C PRO A 218 -53.94 11.12 -0.65
N GLY A 219 -53.77 10.16 0.28
CA GLY A 219 -53.59 10.48 1.71
C GLY A 219 -52.33 11.34 1.96
N LEU A 220 -52.46 12.40 2.77
CA LEU A 220 -51.41 13.45 2.91
C LEU A 220 -50.00 12.90 3.16
N PHE A 221 -49.85 11.93 4.07
CA PHE A 221 -48.55 11.40 4.47
C PHE A 221 -48.10 10.22 3.58
N THR A 222 -49.00 9.25 3.39
CA THR A 222 -48.68 7.97 2.72
C THR A 222 -48.76 8.01 1.20
N ALA A 223 -49.37 9.05 0.62
CA ALA A 223 -49.75 9.16 -0.80
C ALA A 223 -50.59 7.99 -1.34
N LYS A 224 -51.13 7.13 -0.47
CA LYS A 224 -51.96 5.99 -0.90
C LYS A 224 -53.29 6.50 -1.45
N VAL A 225 -53.63 6.05 -2.65
CA VAL A 225 -54.94 6.26 -3.28
C VAL A 225 -55.80 5.04 -2.98
N ARG A 226 -57.03 5.28 -2.52
CA ARG A 226 -58.02 4.22 -2.28
C ARG A 226 -59.23 4.45 -3.16
N GLY A 227 -59.83 3.36 -3.64
CA GLY A 227 -60.98 3.47 -4.51
C GLY A 227 -61.75 2.17 -4.67
N ARG A 228 -62.69 2.16 -5.61
CA ARG A 228 -63.52 1.01 -5.92
C ARG A 228 -63.83 0.95 -7.41
N VAL A 229 -63.64 -0.23 -8.00
CA VAL A 229 -64.21 -0.62 -9.28
C VAL A 229 -65.51 -1.39 -9.01
N ARG A 230 -66.51 -1.23 -9.88
CA ARG A 230 -67.67 -2.12 -9.99
C ARG A 230 -67.71 -2.67 -11.39
N ALA A 231 -67.95 -3.96 -11.50
CA ALA A 231 -68.37 -4.61 -12.72
C ALA A 231 -69.62 -5.45 -12.44
N THR A 232 -70.38 -5.72 -13.49
CA THR A 232 -71.56 -6.60 -13.47
C THR A 232 -71.45 -7.56 -14.64
N ASP A 233 -71.93 -8.77 -14.41
CA ASP A 233 -71.92 -9.85 -15.38
C ASP A 233 -73.33 -10.11 -15.92
N PRO A 234 -73.54 -10.20 -17.25
CA PRO A 234 -74.86 -10.48 -17.83
C PRO A 234 -75.40 -11.88 -17.47
N ASP A 235 -74.52 -12.89 -17.51
CA ASP A 235 -74.82 -14.28 -17.19
C ASP A 235 -74.80 -14.54 -15.67
N ARG A 236 -74.34 -13.53 -14.90
CA ARG A 236 -74.28 -13.40 -13.43
C ARG A 236 -73.12 -14.14 -12.79
N ASP A 237 -72.06 -14.37 -13.54
CA ASP A 237 -70.90 -15.13 -13.07
C ASP A 237 -70.01 -14.40 -12.06
N LYS A 238 -69.18 -15.19 -11.37
CA LYS A 238 -68.47 -14.79 -10.16
C LYS A 238 -67.17 -14.02 -10.48
N LEU A 239 -67.33 -12.73 -10.72
CA LEU A 239 -66.24 -11.83 -11.08
C LEU A 239 -65.04 -11.85 -10.11
N SER A 240 -63.86 -12.03 -10.70
CA SER A 240 -62.55 -11.88 -10.07
C SER A 240 -61.85 -10.62 -10.58
N TYR A 241 -61.03 -9.99 -9.74
CA TYR A 241 -60.37 -8.71 -10.02
C TYR A 241 -58.85 -8.84 -9.84
N SER A 242 -58.07 -8.36 -10.80
CA SER A 242 -56.63 -8.16 -10.69
C SER A 242 -56.25 -6.74 -11.13
N ALA A 243 -55.11 -6.22 -10.66
CA ALA A 243 -54.68 -4.87 -11.00
C ALA A 243 -53.15 -4.73 -10.99
N THR A 244 -52.63 -3.91 -11.89
CA THR A 244 -51.19 -3.61 -12.04
C THR A 244 -50.99 -2.11 -12.27
N ALA A 245 -49.78 -1.60 -11.99
CA ALA A 245 -49.40 -0.20 -12.17
C ALA A 245 -47.88 -0.13 -12.44
N ALA A 246 -47.40 0.94 -13.06
CA ALA A 246 -46.00 1.05 -13.47
C ALA A 246 -45.10 1.64 -12.37
N HIS A 247 -45.64 2.53 -11.53
CA HIS A 247 -44.88 3.33 -10.58
C HIS A 247 -45.35 3.14 -9.12
N GLY A 248 -46.05 2.04 -8.84
CA GLY A 248 -46.48 1.68 -7.50
C GLY A 248 -47.08 0.29 -7.40
N THR A 249 -47.41 -0.11 -6.17
CA THR A 249 -48.06 -1.38 -5.87
C THR A 249 -49.56 -1.19 -5.72
N VAL A 250 -50.35 -2.10 -6.31
CA VAL A 250 -51.81 -2.12 -6.18
C VAL A 250 -52.22 -3.39 -5.45
N THR A 251 -53.04 -3.25 -4.42
CA THR A 251 -53.82 -4.37 -3.88
C THR A 251 -55.28 -4.14 -4.23
N ILE A 252 -55.96 -5.15 -4.78
CA ILE A 252 -57.40 -5.16 -5.06
C ILE A 252 -58.02 -6.44 -4.49
N ASN A 253 -59.25 -6.38 -4.00
CA ASN A 253 -59.95 -7.54 -3.45
C ASN A 253 -61.13 -7.97 -4.34
N SER A 254 -61.75 -9.10 -4.01
CA SER A 254 -62.92 -9.67 -4.71
C SER A 254 -64.15 -8.76 -4.74
N TRP A 255 -64.18 -7.70 -3.93
CA TRP A 255 -65.23 -6.68 -3.96
C TRP A 255 -64.87 -5.49 -4.85
N GLY A 256 -63.75 -5.52 -5.57
CA GLY A 256 -63.26 -4.41 -6.41
C GLY A 256 -62.76 -3.20 -5.62
N LEU A 257 -62.58 -3.30 -4.29
CA LEU A 257 -61.94 -2.26 -3.49
C LEU A 257 -60.43 -2.36 -3.66
N TYR A 258 -59.77 -1.25 -3.97
CA TYR A 258 -58.32 -1.22 -4.19
C TYR A 258 -57.60 -0.16 -3.34
N THR A 259 -56.30 -0.40 -3.12
CA THR A 259 -55.34 0.58 -2.60
C THR A 259 -54.11 0.59 -3.49
N TYR A 260 -53.85 1.71 -4.15
CA TYR A 260 -52.58 2.02 -4.82
C TYR A 260 -51.60 2.67 -3.84
N THR A 261 -50.34 2.28 -3.89
CA THR A 261 -49.23 2.85 -3.13
C THR A 261 -48.09 3.19 -4.09
N PRO A 262 -47.84 4.48 -4.41
CA PRO A 262 -46.71 4.87 -5.26
C PRO A 262 -45.36 4.53 -4.61
N THR A 263 -44.33 4.29 -5.42
CA THR A 263 -42.94 4.11 -4.96
C THR A 263 -42.38 5.40 -4.33
N ALA A 264 -41.22 5.30 -3.69
CA ALA A 264 -40.46 6.49 -3.26
C ALA A 264 -40.03 7.31 -4.50
N GLU A 265 -39.32 6.66 -5.42
CA GLU A 265 -38.85 7.19 -6.71
C GLU A 265 -39.88 8.09 -7.43
N ILE A 266 -41.11 7.63 -7.67
CA ILE A 266 -42.08 8.46 -8.40
C ILE A 266 -42.63 9.63 -7.57
N ARG A 267 -42.60 9.54 -6.23
CA ARG A 267 -42.91 10.67 -5.34
C ARG A 267 -41.77 11.68 -5.27
N HIS A 268 -40.54 11.23 -5.50
CA HIS A 268 -39.33 12.06 -5.57
C HIS A 268 -39.30 12.78 -6.93
N ALA A 269 -39.52 12.06 -8.04
CA ALA A 269 -39.74 12.64 -9.37
C ALA A 269 -40.90 13.64 -9.40
N SER A 270 -42.03 13.32 -8.76
CA SER A 270 -43.15 14.26 -8.62
C SER A 270 -42.85 15.47 -7.71
N ALA A 271 -41.82 15.43 -6.87
CA ALA A 271 -41.38 16.55 -6.04
C ALA A 271 -40.36 17.46 -6.75
N ALA A 272 -39.61 16.91 -7.72
CA ALA A 272 -38.78 17.68 -8.65
C ALA A 272 -39.60 18.34 -9.78
N SER A 273 -40.78 17.78 -10.11
CA SER A 273 -41.72 18.32 -11.10
C SER A 273 -42.46 19.57 -10.61
N ALA A 274 -42.75 20.50 -11.53
CA ALA A 274 -43.58 21.67 -11.27
C ALA A 274 -45.08 21.33 -11.06
N THR A 275 -45.53 20.17 -11.51
CA THR A 275 -46.89 19.64 -11.34
C THR A 275 -46.86 18.21 -10.79
N TRP A 276 -47.93 17.79 -10.10
CA TRP A 276 -48.02 16.43 -9.58
C TRP A 276 -48.12 15.43 -10.74
N LEU A 277 -47.31 14.37 -10.69
CA LEU A 277 -47.36 13.29 -11.67
C LEU A 277 -48.59 12.40 -11.45
N SER A 278 -48.85 11.50 -12.40
CA SER A 278 -49.87 10.46 -12.28
C SER A 278 -49.33 9.13 -12.79
N ASP A 279 -49.83 8.02 -12.23
CA ASP A 279 -49.64 6.66 -12.73
C ASP A 279 -50.98 6.13 -13.23
N ARG A 280 -50.95 5.06 -14.03
CA ARG A 280 -52.14 4.38 -14.55
C ARG A 280 -52.26 2.99 -13.95
N VAL A 281 -53.23 2.83 -13.05
CA VAL A 281 -53.61 1.52 -12.51
C VAL A 281 -54.49 0.81 -13.54
N ASN A 282 -53.95 -0.20 -14.22
CA ASN A 282 -54.73 -1.07 -15.09
C ASN A 282 -55.45 -2.11 -14.23
N VAL A 283 -56.73 -2.33 -14.49
CA VAL A 283 -57.57 -3.30 -13.76
C VAL A 283 -58.20 -4.26 -14.76
N THR A 284 -58.05 -5.55 -14.50
CA THR A 284 -58.68 -6.62 -15.27
C THR A 284 -59.75 -7.29 -14.41
N VAL A 285 -60.93 -7.51 -15.01
CA VAL A 285 -62.04 -8.24 -14.41
C VAL A 285 -62.35 -9.46 -15.28
N THR A 286 -62.53 -10.62 -14.67
CA THR A 286 -62.76 -11.90 -15.35
C THR A 286 -63.93 -12.65 -14.72
N ASP A 287 -64.78 -13.28 -15.53
CA ASP A 287 -65.84 -14.19 -15.07
C ASP A 287 -65.28 -15.53 -14.55
N GLY A 288 -64.21 -16.03 -15.17
CA GLY A 288 -63.63 -17.36 -14.93
C GLY A 288 -63.93 -18.39 -16.01
N TYR A 289 -64.77 -18.05 -17.00
CA TYR A 289 -65.22 -18.92 -18.10
C TYR A 289 -64.71 -18.46 -19.48
N GLY A 290 -64.17 -17.24 -19.58
CA GLY A 290 -63.39 -16.78 -20.72
C GLY A 290 -63.57 -15.30 -21.05
N GLY A 291 -64.58 -14.65 -20.49
CA GLY A 291 -64.84 -13.24 -20.69
C GLY A 291 -63.97 -12.35 -19.81
N VAL A 292 -63.48 -11.27 -20.41
CA VAL A 292 -62.50 -10.37 -19.80
C VAL A 292 -62.89 -8.92 -20.09
N ALA A 293 -62.86 -8.09 -19.06
CA ALA A 293 -63.00 -6.64 -19.16
C ALA A 293 -61.77 -5.95 -18.58
N THR A 294 -61.09 -5.16 -19.39
CA THR A 294 -59.97 -4.31 -18.96
C THR A 294 -60.42 -2.86 -18.83
N THR A 295 -59.95 -2.18 -17.79
CA THR A 295 -60.12 -0.75 -17.62
C THR A 295 -58.90 -0.14 -16.93
N TYR A 296 -58.86 1.18 -16.80
CA TYR A 296 -57.75 1.86 -16.13
C TYR A 296 -58.23 2.97 -15.21
N ILE A 297 -57.38 3.34 -14.25
CA ILE A 297 -57.60 4.39 -13.28
C ILE A 297 -56.35 5.26 -13.24
N ASP A 298 -56.46 6.50 -13.72
CA ASP A 298 -55.38 7.47 -13.58
C ASP A 298 -55.34 7.97 -12.12
N VAL A 299 -54.19 7.83 -11.46
CA VAL A 299 -54.02 8.13 -10.03
C VAL A 299 -52.93 9.19 -9.84
N VAL A 300 -53.31 10.38 -9.37
CA VAL A 300 -52.36 11.46 -9.08
C VAL A 300 -51.46 11.11 -7.90
N ILE A 301 -50.19 11.51 -7.99
CA ILE A 301 -49.12 11.13 -7.07
C ILE A 301 -48.81 12.33 -6.17
N ARG A 302 -48.92 12.17 -4.85
CA ARG A 302 -48.59 13.26 -3.93
C ARG A 302 -47.08 13.32 -3.71
N PRO A 303 -46.42 14.44 -4.08
CA PRO A 303 -44.97 14.57 -3.96
C PRO A 303 -44.51 14.43 -2.52
N LYS A 304 -43.28 13.95 -2.37
CA LYS A 304 -42.54 13.90 -1.11
C LYS A 304 -41.07 13.77 -1.43
N ASN A 305 -40.29 14.75 -1.01
CA ASN A 305 -38.84 14.67 -0.85
C ASN A 305 -38.48 15.57 0.36
N TYR A 306 -37.42 15.23 1.10
CA TYR A 306 -36.92 15.97 2.27
C TYR A 306 -35.49 16.42 2.01
N ARG A 307 -35.22 17.74 2.03
CA ARG A 307 -33.89 18.28 1.74
C ARG A 307 -32.81 17.67 2.65
N PRO A 308 -31.63 17.29 2.11
CA PRO A 308 -30.57 16.69 2.90
C PRO A 308 -30.04 17.66 3.97
N SER A 309 -29.70 17.12 5.13
CA SER A 309 -29.04 17.84 6.22
C SER A 309 -27.53 17.62 6.13
N ALA A 310 -26.75 18.70 6.07
CA ALA A 310 -25.31 18.64 5.83
C ALA A 310 -24.52 19.58 6.76
N ARG A 311 -23.36 19.12 7.25
CA ARG A 311 -22.41 19.88 8.10
C ARG A 311 -20.97 19.55 7.73
N ALA A 312 -20.09 20.55 7.76
CA ALA A 312 -18.66 20.36 7.50
C ALA A 312 -17.88 20.05 8.79
N THR A 313 -16.97 19.09 8.71
CA THR A 313 -15.87 18.87 9.67
C THR A 313 -14.56 19.22 8.97
N VAL A 314 -13.67 19.97 9.66
CA VAL A 314 -12.46 20.56 9.08
C VAL A 314 -11.26 20.25 9.98
N ALA A 315 -10.14 19.83 9.40
CA ALA A 315 -8.91 19.51 10.13
C ALA A 315 -8.07 20.77 10.49
N LYS A 316 -7.05 20.60 11.34
CA LYS A 316 -5.94 21.58 11.49
C LYS A 316 -5.23 21.67 10.13
N GLY A 317 -4.97 22.89 9.65
CA GLY A 317 -4.12 23.09 8.47
C GLY A 317 -2.67 22.67 8.73
N ASN A 318 -2.03 22.05 7.75
CA ASN A 318 -0.63 21.65 7.78
C ASN A 318 0.26 22.92 7.85
N PRO A 319 1.14 23.10 8.86
CA PRO A 319 2.00 24.27 8.97
C PRO A 319 3.09 24.40 7.90
N ALA A 320 3.49 23.28 7.28
CA ALA A 320 4.51 23.27 6.23
C ALA A 320 3.94 23.75 4.89
N ASN A 321 2.95 23.05 4.35
CA ASN A 321 2.38 23.35 3.03
C ASN A 321 1.09 24.20 3.08
N GLY A 322 0.44 24.33 4.23
CA GLY A 322 -0.80 25.10 4.43
C GLY A 322 -2.09 24.34 4.12
N ILE A 323 -2.02 23.11 3.60
CA ILE A 323 -3.18 22.34 3.13
C ILE A 323 -4.12 22.02 4.30
N VAL A 324 -5.43 22.16 4.06
CA VAL A 324 -6.51 21.84 4.99
C VAL A 324 -7.41 20.77 4.36
N THR A 325 -7.61 19.66 5.06
CA THR A 325 -8.56 18.62 4.65
C THR A 325 -9.85 18.68 5.48
N GLY A 326 -10.91 18.03 5.00
CA GLY A 326 -12.14 17.87 5.76
C GLY A 326 -13.18 17.02 5.04
N ARG A 327 -14.38 16.97 5.61
CA ARG A 327 -15.52 16.23 5.06
C ARG A 327 -16.84 16.96 5.28
N ILE A 328 -17.72 16.90 4.29
CA ILE A 328 -19.13 17.25 4.42
C ILE A 328 -19.88 15.99 4.87
N ASN A 329 -20.27 15.95 6.14
CA ASN A 329 -21.09 14.90 6.70
C ASN A 329 -22.56 15.19 6.35
N VAL A 330 -23.20 14.28 5.62
CA VAL A 330 -24.59 14.41 5.17
C VAL A 330 -25.45 13.33 5.78
N THR A 331 -26.67 13.70 6.16
CA THR A 331 -27.76 12.79 6.52
C THR A 331 -28.96 13.16 5.67
N ASP A 332 -29.35 12.27 4.76
CA ASP A 332 -30.67 12.34 4.13
C ASP A 332 -31.71 11.58 4.97
N ARG A 333 -32.99 11.95 4.81
CA ARG A 333 -34.09 11.47 5.64
C ARG A 333 -35.10 10.58 4.87
N ASP A 334 -35.01 10.54 3.56
CA ASP A 334 -35.76 9.62 2.71
C ASP A 334 -34.87 8.48 2.16
N GLY A 335 -33.55 8.68 2.17
CA GLY A 335 -32.52 7.66 1.94
C GLY A 335 -31.69 7.90 0.67
N ASP A 336 -31.85 9.06 0.03
CA ASP A 336 -31.40 9.29 -1.34
C ASP A 336 -29.89 9.52 -1.44
N ALA A 337 -29.32 9.14 -2.60
CA ALA A 337 -27.90 9.30 -2.89
C ALA A 337 -27.56 10.77 -3.19
N VAL A 338 -26.60 11.33 -2.47
CA VAL A 338 -26.23 12.75 -2.60
C VAL A 338 -24.99 13.00 -3.43
N THR A 339 -25.00 14.12 -4.16
CA THR A 339 -23.88 14.64 -4.95
C THR A 339 -23.33 15.91 -4.32
N TYR A 340 -22.03 16.18 -4.52
CA TYR A 340 -21.32 17.32 -3.94
C TYR A 340 -20.72 18.22 -5.03
N THR A 341 -20.92 19.53 -4.91
CA THR A 341 -20.29 20.53 -5.78
C THR A 341 -19.69 21.67 -4.95
N GLY A 342 -18.38 21.90 -5.09
CA GLY A 342 -17.66 22.97 -4.38
C GLY A 342 -17.56 24.27 -5.19
N SER A 343 -17.10 25.35 -4.55
CA SER A 343 -16.80 26.62 -5.23
C SER A 343 -15.62 26.56 -6.23
N GLY A 344 -14.84 25.47 -6.24
CA GLY A 344 -13.63 25.29 -7.05
C GLY A 344 -12.41 26.10 -6.58
N SER A 345 -12.60 27.37 -6.23
CA SER A 345 -11.56 28.23 -5.69
C SER A 345 -12.12 29.38 -4.84
N THR A 346 -11.21 30.11 -4.20
CA THR A 346 -11.44 31.42 -3.57
C THR A 346 -10.33 32.37 -4.02
N SER A 347 -10.38 33.64 -3.60
CA SER A 347 -9.26 34.58 -3.78
C SER A 347 -8.02 34.25 -2.92
N ARG A 348 -8.06 33.16 -2.13
CA ARG A 348 -7.04 32.82 -1.13
C ARG A 348 -6.54 31.37 -1.22
N GLY A 349 -7.17 30.53 -2.03
CA GLY A 349 -6.77 29.14 -2.25
C GLY A 349 -7.66 28.41 -3.27
N THR A 350 -7.29 27.17 -3.61
CA THR A 350 -8.12 26.26 -4.42
C THR A 350 -8.89 25.28 -3.55
N VAL A 351 -10.04 24.79 -4.04
CA VAL A 351 -10.95 23.88 -3.33
C VAL A 351 -11.28 22.70 -4.24
N VAL A 352 -10.74 21.52 -3.92
CA VAL A 352 -11.16 20.26 -4.54
C VAL A 352 -12.16 19.58 -3.61
N VAL A 353 -13.32 19.20 -4.14
CA VAL A 353 -14.33 18.40 -3.42
C VAL A 353 -14.49 17.07 -4.15
N ASN A 354 -14.36 15.97 -3.40
CA ASN A 354 -14.43 14.61 -3.91
C ASN A 354 -15.86 14.07 -3.85
N ALA A 355 -16.15 13.04 -4.65
CA ALA A 355 -17.48 12.43 -4.72
C ALA A 355 -17.95 11.77 -3.40
N ASP A 356 -17.03 11.42 -2.49
CA ASP A 356 -17.31 10.84 -1.17
C ASP A 356 -17.63 11.88 -0.07
N GLY A 357 -17.70 13.15 -0.45
CA GLY A 357 -17.91 14.30 0.42
C GLY A 357 -16.65 14.81 1.13
N THR A 358 -15.47 14.22 0.92
CA THR A 358 -14.20 14.80 1.40
C THR A 358 -13.79 16.00 0.56
N PHE A 359 -12.95 16.87 1.13
CA PHE A 359 -12.40 18.01 0.40
C PHE A 359 -10.95 18.30 0.81
N VAL A 360 -10.23 18.94 -0.12
CA VAL A 360 -8.88 19.48 0.06
C VAL A 360 -8.90 20.96 -0.30
N TYR A 361 -8.45 21.80 0.62
CA TYR A 361 -8.22 23.23 0.40
C TYR A 361 -6.72 23.52 0.45
N THR A 362 -6.21 24.15 -0.61
CA THR A 362 -4.80 24.53 -0.74
C THR A 362 -4.69 26.06 -0.80
N PRO A 363 -4.24 26.73 0.27
CA PRO A 363 -4.09 28.19 0.26
C PRO A 363 -2.94 28.63 -0.66
N THR A 364 -3.05 29.82 -1.25
CA THR A 364 -1.95 30.42 -2.01
C THR A 364 -0.83 30.88 -1.07
N ALA A 365 0.41 30.92 -1.58
CA ALA A 365 1.57 31.40 -0.80
C ALA A 365 1.32 32.81 -0.21
N ALA A 366 0.82 33.74 -1.01
CA ALA A 366 0.45 35.09 -0.56
C ALA A 366 -0.63 35.09 0.56
N ALA A 367 -1.59 34.15 0.51
CA ALA A 367 -2.58 34.02 1.58
C ALA A 367 -1.99 33.47 2.88
N ARG A 368 -0.97 32.60 2.80
CA ARG A 368 -0.22 32.08 3.95
C ARG A 368 0.69 33.15 4.56
N GLU A 369 1.41 33.93 3.75
CA GLU A 369 2.20 35.06 4.26
C GLU A 369 1.32 36.07 4.99
N ALA A 370 0.20 36.46 4.37
CA ALA A 370 -0.78 37.36 4.98
C ALA A 370 -1.36 36.80 6.30
N ALA A 371 -1.48 35.48 6.45
CA ALA A 371 -1.94 34.80 7.67
C ALA A 371 -0.98 34.94 8.86
N SER A 372 0.18 35.59 8.70
CA SER A 372 0.96 36.11 9.84
C SER A 372 0.09 37.01 10.72
N SER A 373 -0.76 37.86 10.10
CA SER A 373 -1.80 38.62 10.80
C SER A 373 -3.00 37.75 11.19
N ILE A 374 -3.44 37.84 12.45
CA ILE A 374 -4.58 37.07 12.98
C ILE A 374 -5.87 37.32 12.17
N PHE A 375 -6.08 38.53 11.67
CA PHE A 375 -7.24 38.94 10.86
C PHE A 375 -7.22 38.39 9.42
N ARG A 376 -6.25 37.53 9.09
CA ARG A 376 -6.09 36.89 7.77
C ARG A 376 -5.96 35.37 7.85
N ARG A 377 -5.92 34.76 9.05
CA ARG A 377 -5.75 33.31 9.31
C ARG A 377 -6.93 32.41 8.95
N SER A 378 -7.84 32.85 8.10
CA SER A 378 -9.00 32.04 7.72
C SER A 378 -9.61 32.45 6.40
N ASP A 379 -10.22 31.48 5.73
CA ASP A 379 -10.96 31.67 4.49
C ASP A 379 -12.30 30.91 4.52
N ARG A 380 -13.18 31.20 3.56
CA ARG A 380 -14.52 30.60 3.50
C ARG A 380 -14.97 30.34 2.07
N PHE A 381 -15.40 29.11 1.82
CA PHE A 381 -16.03 28.68 0.57
C PHE A 381 -17.38 28.00 0.84
N THR A 382 -18.05 27.55 -0.21
CA THR A 382 -19.30 26.78 -0.13
C THR A 382 -19.16 25.41 -0.77
N VAL A 383 -19.88 24.44 -0.21
CA VAL A 383 -20.16 23.16 -0.86
C VAL A 383 -21.68 22.98 -0.91
N THR A 384 -22.21 22.73 -2.10
CA THR A 384 -23.61 22.40 -2.30
C THR A 384 -23.77 20.89 -2.34
N VAL A 385 -24.74 20.40 -1.58
CA VAL A 385 -25.18 19.01 -1.54
C VAL A 385 -26.53 18.95 -2.25
N ASN A 386 -26.69 17.98 -3.16
CA ASN A 386 -27.91 17.79 -3.95
C ASN A 386 -28.28 16.31 -3.98
N ASP A 387 -29.52 15.99 -3.59
CA ASP A 387 -30.11 14.63 -3.61
C ASP A 387 -30.52 14.15 -5.01
N GLY A 388 -30.43 15.01 -6.04
CA GLY A 388 -30.91 14.69 -7.39
C GLY A 388 -32.44 14.68 -7.54
N HIS A 389 -33.17 15.08 -6.51
CA HIS A 389 -34.62 15.04 -6.37
C HIS A 389 -35.22 16.40 -5.97
N GLY A 390 -34.42 17.48 -6.09
CA GLY A 390 -34.81 18.87 -5.82
C GLY A 390 -34.45 19.37 -4.41
N GLY A 391 -33.96 18.50 -3.53
CA GLY A 391 -33.45 18.86 -2.22
C GLY A 391 -31.98 19.28 -2.29
N ILE A 392 -31.80 20.58 -2.48
CA ILE A 392 -30.49 21.23 -2.47
C ILE A 392 -30.22 21.85 -1.10
N LYS A 393 -28.99 21.66 -0.59
CA LYS A 393 -28.47 22.20 0.67
C LYS A 393 -27.05 22.74 0.49
N THR A 394 -26.86 24.05 0.62
CA THR A 394 -25.51 24.65 0.64
C THR A 394 -24.95 24.73 2.07
N VAL A 395 -23.67 24.35 2.22
CA VAL A 395 -22.88 24.40 3.45
C VAL A 395 -21.77 25.42 3.28
N GLY A 396 -21.64 26.37 4.22
CA GLY A 396 -20.49 27.28 4.26
C GLY A 396 -19.35 26.66 5.06
N VAL A 397 -18.21 26.40 4.42
CA VAL A 397 -17.02 25.81 5.04
C VAL A 397 -16.05 26.92 5.42
N ARG A 398 -15.58 26.93 6.67
CA ARG A 398 -14.57 27.90 7.17
C ARG A 398 -13.27 27.14 7.45
N VAL A 399 -12.20 27.50 6.74
CA VAL A 399 -10.88 26.89 6.88
C VAL A 399 -9.91 27.83 7.60
N GLY A 400 -8.95 27.27 8.33
CA GLY A 400 -7.86 28.01 8.96
C GLY A 400 -6.61 28.01 8.07
N ILE A 401 -6.04 29.18 7.78
CA ILE A 401 -4.78 29.31 7.04
C ILE A 401 -3.65 29.43 8.07
N VAL A 402 -2.66 28.53 7.97
CA VAL A 402 -1.47 28.53 8.84
C VAL A 402 -0.31 29.26 8.13
N PRO A 403 0.29 30.29 8.75
CA PRO A 403 1.44 31.00 8.18
C PRO A 403 2.72 30.14 8.26
N PRO A 404 3.69 30.32 7.34
CA PRO A 404 4.93 29.53 7.31
C PRO A 404 5.75 29.63 8.61
N SER A 405 5.71 30.78 9.27
CA SER A 405 6.35 31.07 10.57
C SER A 405 5.76 30.30 11.77
N LYS A 406 4.84 29.34 11.52
CA LYS A 406 4.33 28.39 12.51
C LYS A 406 4.72 26.94 12.26
N ASN A 407 5.57 26.68 11.27
CA ASN A 407 6.15 25.37 11.04
C ASN A 407 7.34 25.08 11.96
N ALA A 408 7.29 24.01 12.75
CA ALA A 408 8.48 23.44 13.38
C ALA A 408 9.28 22.61 12.35
N ALA A 409 10.61 22.73 12.33
CA ALA A 409 11.43 21.92 11.43
C ALA A 409 11.42 20.42 11.86
N PRO A 410 11.57 19.47 10.92
CA PRO A 410 11.63 18.04 11.23
C PRO A 410 12.77 17.73 12.19
N THR A 411 12.52 16.81 13.12
CA THR A 411 13.51 16.37 14.11
C THR A 411 14.00 14.97 13.78
N VAL A 412 15.29 14.74 13.99
CA VAL A 412 15.92 13.42 13.89
C VAL A 412 15.78 12.71 15.23
N GLY A 413 15.34 11.45 15.20
CA GLY A 413 15.20 10.60 16.38
C GLY A 413 16.55 10.09 16.91
N ASN A 414 16.49 9.37 18.03
CA ASN A 414 17.63 8.65 18.57
C ASN A 414 17.24 7.17 18.78
N PRO A 415 17.84 6.19 18.06
CA PRO A 415 18.87 6.37 17.02
C PRO A 415 18.34 7.10 15.79
N SER A 416 19.22 7.72 15.00
CA SER A 416 18.85 8.53 13.81
C SER A 416 18.40 7.70 12.60
N TYR A 417 18.81 6.44 12.55
CA TYR A 417 18.36 5.43 11.59
C TYR A 417 18.43 4.03 12.22
N SER A 418 17.81 3.05 11.56
CA SER A 418 17.86 1.64 11.94
C SER A 418 18.11 0.78 10.71
N ILE A 419 19.10 -0.12 10.78
CA ILE A 419 19.28 -1.19 9.78
C ILE A 419 18.32 -2.34 10.15
N THR A 420 17.53 -2.80 9.19
CA THR A 420 16.53 -3.88 9.38
C THR A 420 16.96 -5.22 8.78
N GLY A 421 17.91 -5.21 7.85
CA GLY A 421 18.45 -6.44 7.29
C GLY A 421 19.70 -6.22 6.45
N VAL A 422 20.52 -7.27 6.36
CA VAL A 422 21.66 -7.35 5.46
C VAL A 422 21.63 -8.73 4.80
N ASN A 423 21.47 -8.78 3.48
CA ASN A 423 21.39 -10.03 2.73
C ASN A 423 22.79 -10.53 2.37
N GLY A 424 23.21 -11.68 2.91
CA GLY A 424 24.55 -12.24 2.64
C GLY A 424 24.79 -12.65 1.18
N ALA A 425 23.73 -12.94 0.41
CA ALA A 425 23.85 -13.42 -0.96
C ALA A 425 24.35 -12.31 -1.92
N ASP A 426 23.67 -11.16 -1.94
CA ASP A 426 23.96 -10.02 -2.81
C ASP A 426 24.71 -8.88 -2.09
N GLY A 427 24.64 -8.81 -0.76
CA GLY A 427 25.18 -7.75 0.09
C GLY A 427 24.20 -6.60 0.35
N THR A 428 22.95 -6.71 -0.08
CA THR A 428 21.95 -5.63 0.03
C THR A 428 21.61 -5.34 1.49
N VAL A 429 21.73 -4.06 1.87
CA VAL A 429 21.38 -3.51 3.17
C VAL A 429 20.03 -2.80 3.08
N THR A 430 19.11 -3.12 3.99
CA THR A 430 17.83 -2.43 4.14
C THR A 430 17.72 -1.76 5.51
N GLY A 431 17.02 -0.63 5.55
CA GLY A 431 16.79 0.12 6.78
C GLY A 431 15.77 1.23 6.61
N TYR A 432 15.67 2.10 7.62
CA TYR A 432 14.85 3.30 7.58
C TYR A 432 15.47 4.41 8.44
N VAL A 433 15.19 5.67 8.09
CA VAL A 433 15.59 6.84 8.90
C VAL A 433 14.51 7.16 9.93
N ASN A 434 14.93 7.52 11.14
CA ASN A 434 14.05 7.95 12.21
C ASN A 434 13.94 9.47 12.18
N MET A 435 12.91 10.00 11.50
CA MET A 435 12.57 11.43 11.52
C MET A 435 11.10 11.64 11.83
N ALA A 436 10.78 12.71 12.55
CA ALA A 436 9.43 13.07 12.94
C ALA A 436 9.21 14.58 12.76
N ASP A 437 8.02 14.95 12.29
CA ASP A 437 7.56 16.33 12.22
C ASP A 437 6.92 16.74 13.58
N PRO A 438 7.42 17.77 14.29
CA PRO A 438 6.87 18.14 15.60
C PRO A 438 5.44 18.69 15.56
N ASP A 439 4.95 19.12 14.40
CA ASP A 439 3.58 19.59 14.20
C ASP A 439 2.59 18.45 13.87
N GLY A 440 3.10 17.24 13.61
CA GLY A 440 2.37 15.99 13.42
C GLY A 440 2.05 15.63 11.97
N PHE A 441 2.77 16.17 10.99
CA PHE A 441 2.48 15.97 9.56
C PHE A 441 3.45 15.01 8.85
N GLY A 442 3.05 14.52 7.68
CA GLY A 442 3.84 13.56 6.90
C GLY A 442 5.07 14.21 6.25
N LEU A 443 6.23 13.57 6.40
CA LEU A 443 7.48 13.96 5.75
C LEU A 443 7.63 13.32 4.37
N THR A 444 8.29 14.02 3.45
CA THR A 444 8.75 13.49 2.16
C THR A 444 10.27 13.26 2.22
N TYR A 445 10.73 12.09 1.80
CA TYR A 445 12.13 11.67 1.90
C TYR A 445 12.85 11.69 0.55
N SER A 446 14.13 12.07 0.54
CA SER A 446 14.97 12.04 -0.66
C SER A 446 16.43 11.73 -0.34
N ILE A 447 17.19 11.23 -1.31
CA ILE A 447 18.66 11.17 -1.20
C ILE A 447 19.19 12.61 -1.25
N ALA A 448 20.01 12.98 -0.28
CA ALA A 448 20.68 14.29 -0.19
C ALA A 448 22.17 14.19 -0.58
N ALA A 449 22.82 13.08 -0.24
CA ALA A 449 24.11 12.67 -0.78
C ALA A 449 24.05 11.16 -1.07
N GLY A 450 24.31 10.77 -2.32
CA GLY A 450 24.29 9.37 -2.75
C GLY A 450 25.61 8.65 -2.52
N VAL A 451 25.64 7.37 -2.89
CA VAL A 451 26.86 6.56 -2.95
C VAL A 451 27.55 6.70 -4.31
N ALA A 452 28.86 6.43 -4.38
CA ALA A 452 29.56 6.38 -5.65
C ALA A 452 29.12 5.16 -6.47
N ALA A 453 28.95 5.31 -7.79
CA ALA A 453 28.42 4.25 -8.67
C ALA A 453 29.29 2.98 -8.71
N GLY A 454 30.60 3.09 -8.44
CA GLY A 454 31.48 1.93 -8.28
C GLY A 454 31.26 1.17 -6.97
N THR A 455 30.73 1.83 -5.94
CA THR A 455 30.45 1.25 -4.61
C THR A 455 29.10 0.55 -4.56
N GLY A 456 28.06 1.11 -5.18
CA GLY A 456 26.74 0.48 -5.26
C GLY A 456 25.63 1.38 -5.81
N SER A 457 24.39 0.94 -5.62
CA SER A 457 23.17 1.72 -5.87
C SER A 457 22.42 1.98 -4.56
N LEU A 458 21.72 3.11 -4.49
CA LEU A 458 20.94 3.54 -3.32
C LEU A 458 19.54 3.98 -3.77
N ALA A 459 18.51 3.48 -3.09
CA ALA A 459 17.12 3.92 -3.24
C ALA A 459 16.52 4.30 -1.87
N VAL A 460 15.58 5.24 -1.86
CA VAL A 460 14.77 5.60 -0.68
C VAL A 460 13.30 5.74 -1.07
N ASN A 461 12.40 5.23 -0.22
CA ASN A 461 10.97 5.41 -0.36
C ASN A 461 10.58 6.82 0.11
N ALA A 462 10.07 7.64 -0.80
CA ALA A 462 9.76 9.04 -0.55
C ALA A 462 8.65 9.28 0.50
N ALA A 463 7.82 8.29 0.82
CA ALA A 463 6.73 8.41 1.79
C ALA A 463 7.06 7.84 3.18
N SER A 464 7.96 6.85 3.27
CA SER A 464 8.24 6.15 4.53
C SER A 464 9.67 6.31 5.06
N GLY A 465 10.62 6.79 4.25
CA GLY A 465 12.03 6.90 4.65
C GLY A 465 12.78 5.55 4.71
N ASN A 466 12.14 4.45 4.30
CA ASN A 466 12.81 3.17 4.11
C ASN A 466 13.83 3.28 2.97
N PHE A 467 15.04 2.76 3.16
CA PHE A 467 16.09 2.76 2.15
C PHE A 467 16.61 1.34 1.87
N THR A 468 17.17 1.20 0.67
CA THR A 468 17.85 0.00 0.20
C THR A 468 19.17 0.43 -0.44
N PHE A 469 20.29 -0.09 0.06
CA PHE A 469 21.60 0.04 -0.55
C PHE A 469 22.06 -1.33 -1.05
N THR A 470 22.40 -1.43 -2.33
CA THR A 470 22.93 -2.66 -2.94
C THR A 470 24.37 -2.39 -3.41
N PRO A 471 25.40 -2.95 -2.75
CA PRO A 471 26.79 -2.77 -3.15
C PRO A 471 27.10 -3.48 -4.48
N THR A 472 28.11 -3.01 -5.20
CA THR A 472 28.60 -3.73 -6.39
C THR A 472 29.35 -5.01 -6.01
N VAL A 473 29.43 -5.95 -6.94
CA VAL A 473 30.26 -7.16 -6.77
C VAL A 473 31.73 -6.79 -6.51
N GLY A 474 32.25 -5.76 -7.21
CA GLY A 474 33.62 -5.27 -7.02
C GLY A 474 33.87 -4.65 -5.64
N ALA A 475 32.90 -3.91 -5.09
CA ALA A 475 32.99 -3.38 -3.72
C ALA A 475 33.01 -4.53 -2.69
N ARG A 476 32.16 -5.55 -2.87
CA ARG A 476 32.15 -6.74 -1.98
C ARG A 476 33.39 -7.62 -2.10
N GLU A 477 34.06 -7.62 -3.25
CA GLU A 477 35.34 -8.31 -3.45
C GLU A 477 36.51 -7.50 -2.87
N HIS A 478 36.44 -6.16 -2.91
CA HIS A 478 37.36 -5.28 -2.19
C HIS A 478 37.25 -5.47 -0.67
N ALA A 479 36.03 -5.47 -0.13
CA ALA A 479 35.74 -5.68 1.30
C ALA A 479 36.27 -7.03 1.85
N HIS A 480 36.45 -8.05 0.98
CA HIS A 480 37.09 -9.31 1.36
C HIS A 480 38.63 -9.18 1.44
N GLY A 481 39.24 -8.28 0.68
CA GLY A 481 40.69 -8.03 0.68
C GLY A 481 41.17 -7.10 1.80
N THR A 482 40.27 -6.31 2.39
CA THR A 482 40.57 -5.31 3.43
C THR A 482 40.44 -5.88 4.85
N PRO A 483 41.45 -5.74 5.73
CA PRO A 483 41.29 -6.07 7.15
C PRO A 483 40.40 -5.04 7.87
N GLY A 484 39.15 -5.42 8.15
CA GLY A 484 38.19 -4.59 8.89
C GLY A 484 36.75 -4.79 8.41
N GLU A 485 35.84 -3.95 8.91
CA GLU A 485 34.48 -3.83 8.39
C GLU A 485 34.45 -2.68 7.38
N ASP A 486 34.24 -2.98 6.10
CA ASP A 486 34.10 -1.97 5.05
C ASP A 486 32.71 -1.34 5.12
N THR A 487 32.62 -0.01 4.96
CA THR A 487 31.39 0.76 5.15
C THR A 487 31.25 1.88 4.13
N VAL A 488 30.02 2.05 3.63
CA VAL A 488 29.63 3.21 2.83
C VAL A 488 28.85 4.19 3.70
N ARG A 489 28.93 5.48 3.35
CA ARG A 489 28.07 6.52 3.92
C ARG A 489 27.23 7.19 2.86
N PHE A 490 26.01 7.56 3.22
CA PHE A 490 25.09 8.34 2.39
C PHE A 490 24.16 9.17 3.27
N THR A 491 23.58 10.24 2.72
CA THR A 491 22.74 11.16 3.48
C THR A 491 21.32 11.15 2.92
N ILE A 492 20.33 10.93 3.77
CA ILE A 492 18.90 11.02 3.44
C ILE A 492 18.34 12.29 4.06
N ALA A 493 17.61 13.08 3.29
CA ALA A 493 16.83 14.22 3.76
C ALA A 493 15.38 13.81 4.05
N GLY A 494 14.80 14.38 5.11
CA GLY A 494 13.37 14.42 5.37
C GLY A 494 12.87 15.87 5.31
N ARG A 495 11.81 16.12 4.53
CA ARG A 495 11.26 17.45 4.28
C ARG A 495 9.77 17.52 4.60
N ASP A 496 9.32 18.61 5.22
CA ASP A 496 7.91 18.89 5.51
C ASP A 496 7.22 19.66 4.34
N GLY A 497 8.01 20.40 3.55
CA GLY A 497 7.57 21.31 2.48
C GLY A 497 8.16 22.74 2.56
N LEU A 498 8.75 23.12 3.69
CA LEU A 498 9.48 24.37 3.95
C LEU A 498 10.88 24.12 4.53
N SER A 499 10.97 23.23 5.52
CA SER A 499 12.18 22.91 6.27
C SER A 499 12.74 21.56 5.84
N THR A 500 13.93 21.21 6.34
CA THR A 500 14.60 19.95 6.00
C THR A 500 15.54 19.53 7.11
N ALA A 501 15.49 18.26 7.48
CA ALA A 501 16.49 17.59 8.30
C ALA A 501 17.24 16.54 7.47
N THR A 502 18.45 16.17 7.89
CA THR A 502 19.29 15.18 7.20
C THR A 502 19.89 14.17 8.17
N VAL A 503 19.91 12.91 7.75
CA VAL A 503 20.55 11.80 8.48
C VAL A 503 21.67 11.23 7.63
N GLU A 504 22.90 11.27 8.15
CA GLU A 504 24.02 10.47 7.64
C GLU A 504 23.81 9.02 8.11
N VAL A 505 23.68 8.11 7.15
CA VAL A 505 23.57 6.66 7.36
C VAL A 505 24.92 6.04 7.05
N THR A 506 25.40 5.15 7.93
CA THR A 506 26.53 4.26 7.65
C THR A 506 25.98 2.86 7.41
N ALA A 507 26.32 2.26 6.27
CA ALA A 507 25.88 0.93 5.87
C ALA A 507 27.08 0.02 5.61
N VAL A 508 27.01 -1.23 6.07
CA VAL A 508 28.10 -2.20 5.97
C VAL A 508 28.16 -2.83 4.58
N ILE A 509 29.35 -2.92 3.99
CA ILE A 509 29.58 -3.63 2.75
C ILE A 509 29.93 -5.09 3.12
N SER A 510 28.90 -5.92 3.25
CA SER A 510 29.11 -7.36 3.52
C SER A 510 30.02 -7.96 2.46
N PRO A 511 31.18 -8.55 2.82
CA PRO A 511 32.09 -9.12 1.84
C PRO A 511 31.42 -10.23 1.05
N LYS A 512 31.88 -10.45 -0.19
CA LYS A 512 31.48 -11.61 -0.97
C LYS A 512 32.20 -12.82 -0.40
N ALA A 513 31.46 -13.73 0.23
CA ALA A 513 32.04 -14.99 0.69
C ALA A 513 32.76 -15.67 -0.49
N PRO A 514 34.01 -16.14 -0.31
CA PRO A 514 34.74 -16.80 -1.38
C PRO A 514 33.96 -18.06 -1.79
N PRO A 515 33.98 -18.46 -3.07
CA PRO A 515 33.38 -19.73 -3.47
C PRO A 515 34.02 -20.84 -2.61
N PRO A 516 33.23 -21.78 -2.07
CA PRO A 516 33.78 -22.84 -1.22
C PRO A 516 34.88 -23.58 -2.01
N PRO A 517 36.02 -23.90 -1.37
CA PRO A 517 37.11 -24.58 -2.06
C PRO A 517 36.57 -25.88 -2.67
N PRO A 518 36.94 -26.21 -3.93
CA PRO A 518 36.35 -27.34 -4.63
C PRO A 518 36.53 -28.63 -3.81
N PRO A 519 35.48 -29.45 -3.66
CA PRO A 519 35.53 -30.62 -2.81
C PRO A 519 36.66 -31.56 -3.25
N PRO A 520 37.51 -32.04 -2.32
CA PRO A 520 38.73 -32.77 -2.68
C PRO A 520 38.36 -34.08 -3.42
N PRO A 521 38.93 -34.33 -4.61
CA PRO A 521 38.49 -35.38 -5.53
C PRO A 521 38.41 -36.74 -4.86
N SER A 522 37.37 -37.53 -5.20
CA SER A 522 37.02 -38.76 -4.47
C SER A 522 38.10 -39.84 -4.49
N THR A 523 38.93 -39.88 -5.54
CA THR A 523 40.19 -40.65 -5.59
C THR A 523 41.29 -39.94 -4.80
N ARG A 524 42.03 -40.67 -3.97
CA ARG A 524 43.17 -40.15 -3.20
C ARG A 524 44.50 -40.70 -3.74
N MET A 525 45.53 -39.85 -3.73
CA MET A 525 46.89 -40.28 -4.06
C MET A 525 47.40 -41.26 -3.00
N ARG A 526 48.23 -42.21 -3.42
CA ARG A 526 49.08 -43.03 -2.55
C ARG A 526 50.32 -42.22 -2.18
N TRP A 527 50.86 -42.46 -1.00
CA TRP A 527 52.28 -42.21 -0.75
C TRP A 527 53.17 -42.82 -1.85
N PRO A 528 54.15 -42.07 -2.40
CA PRO A 528 54.98 -42.53 -3.52
C PRO A 528 56.11 -43.48 -3.09
N LEU A 529 56.23 -43.77 -1.79
CA LEU A 529 57.22 -44.69 -1.21
C LEU A 529 56.54 -45.86 -0.49
N GLY A 530 57.30 -46.95 -0.29
CA GLY A 530 56.84 -48.13 0.48
C GLY A 530 56.77 -47.88 1.99
N SER A 531 57.69 -47.08 2.53
CA SER A 531 57.70 -46.56 3.91
C SER A 531 57.83 -45.03 3.85
N VAL A 532 57.29 -44.33 4.84
CA VAL A 532 57.12 -42.87 4.79
C VAL A 532 57.62 -42.22 6.07
N GLN A 533 58.59 -41.33 5.91
CA GLN A 533 59.00 -40.35 6.92
C GLN A 533 59.20 -39.03 6.19
N VAL A 534 58.51 -37.97 6.63
CA VAL A 534 58.64 -36.62 6.06
C VAL A 534 59.79 -35.91 6.76
N ASN A 535 60.84 -35.58 6.01
CA ASN A 535 61.97 -34.79 6.50
C ASN A 535 61.65 -33.28 6.50
N ARG A 536 60.85 -32.82 5.53
CA ARG A 536 60.45 -31.41 5.37
C ARG A 536 59.06 -31.32 4.76
N TYR A 537 58.21 -30.47 5.34
CA TYR A 537 56.85 -30.21 4.86
C TYR A 537 56.81 -29.09 3.81
N PHE A 538 55.67 -28.96 3.15
CA PHE A 538 55.36 -27.83 2.27
C PHE A 538 55.39 -26.50 3.06
N GLY A 539 55.68 -25.39 2.38
CA GLY A 539 55.70 -24.05 2.97
C GLY A 539 56.97 -23.68 3.74
N GLY A 540 57.55 -24.61 4.50
CA GLY A 540 58.66 -24.35 5.43
C GLY A 540 59.92 -23.76 4.76
N ASN A 541 60.17 -22.46 4.97
CA ASN A 541 61.18 -21.67 4.24
C ASN A 541 61.02 -21.72 2.71
N GLY A 542 59.81 -21.44 2.20
CA GLY A 542 59.54 -21.34 0.76
C GLY A 542 59.58 -22.69 0.04
N HIS A 543 59.19 -23.77 0.72
CA HIS A 543 59.35 -25.12 0.20
C HIS A 543 58.15 -25.56 -0.64
N ASN A 544 58.40 -25.89 -1.91
CA ASN A 544 57.37 -26.12 -2.92
C ASN A 544 56.80 -27.55 -2.97
N GLY A 545 57.20 -28.43 -2.06
CA GLY A 545 56.79 -29.83 -2.00
C GLY A 545 57.00 -30.43 -0.61
N ILE A 546 57.09 -31.75 -0.53
CA ILE A 546 57.50 -32.47 0.69
C ILE A 546 58.75 -33.31 0.43
N ASP A 547 59.70 -33.28 1.36
CA ASP A 547 60.91 -34.11 1.29
C ASP A 547 60.68 -35.39 2.07
N LEU A 548 60.75 -36.53 1.38
CA LEU A 548 60.56 -37.85 1.96
C LEU A 548 61.91 -38.55 2.16
N HIS A 549 62.10 -39.17 3.32
CA HIS A 549 63.28 -39.95 3.64
C HIS A 549 63.43 -41.16 2.71
N VAL A 550 64.65 -41.40 2.22
CA VAL A 550 64.98 -42.55 1.36
C VAL A 550 66.36 -43.11 1.72
N THR A 551 66.51 -44.42 1.58
CA THR A 551 67.81 -45.11 1.65
C THR A 551 68.40 -45.30 0.24
N MET A 552 69.74 -45.26 0.17
CA MET A 552 70.50 -45.51 -1.07
C MET A 552 71.04 -46.94 -1.21
N ASN A 553 71.06 -47.73 -0.13
CA ASN A 553 71.50 -49.11 -0.12
C ASN A 553 70.59 -49.99 0.76
N PRO A 554 69.69 -50.81 0.17
CA PRO A 554 69.29 -50.79 -1.24
C PRO A 554 68.65 -49.43 -1.61
N ARG A 555 68.61 -49.09 -2.91
CA ARG A 555 67.94 -47.85 -3.37
C ARG A 555 66.44 -47.96 -3.15
N THR A 556 65.85 -46.94 -2.54
CA THR A 556 64.40 -46.89 -2.31
C THR A 556 63.64 -46.79 -3.64
N PRO A 557 62.68 -47.70 -3.94
CA PRO A 557 61.82 -47.61 -5.11
C PRO A 557 60.79 -46.49 -4.97
N VAL A 558 60.48 -45.82 -6.08
CA VAL A 558 59.52 -44.70 -6.17
C VAL A 558 58.37 -45.09 -7.08
N TYR A 559 57.14 -44.88 -6.61
CA TYR A 559 55.90 -45.34 -7.23
C TYR A 559 54.98 -44.18 -7.61
N ALA A 560 54.22 -44.35 -8.69
CA ALA A 560 53.20 -43.38 -9.12
C ALA A 560 52.10 -43.22 -8.04
N ALA A 561 51.87 -41.98 -7.62
CA ALA A 561 50.95 -41.64 -6.55
C ALA A 561 49.46 -41.84 -6.95
N ALA A 562 49.11 -41.75 -8.23
CA ALA A 562 47.79 -42.07 -8.75
C ALA A 562 47.87 -42.56 -10.20
N ASP A 563 46.76 -43.05 -10.75
CA ASP A 563 46.67 -43.38 -12.17
C ASP A 563 46.87 -42.12 -13.03
N GLY A 564 47.60 -42.24 -14.14
CA GLY A 564 47.96 -41.07 -14.94
C GLY A 564 48.82 -41.40 -16.15
N VAL A 565 49.35 -40.34 -16.77
CA VAL A 565 50.23 -40.41 -17.94
C VAL A 565 51.54 -39.70 -17.60
N ILE A 566 52.68 -40.29 -17.94
CA ILE A 566 53.97 -39.59 -17.88
C ILE A 566 53.92 -38.39 -18.83
N SER A 567 54.16 -37.19 -18.29
CA SER A 567 54.22 -35.94 -19.04
C SER A 567 55.65 -35.43 -19.23
N PHE A 568 56.60 -35.92 -18.42
CA PHE A 568 58.04 -35.68 -18.53
C PHE A 568 58.82 -36.69 -17.69
N GLU A 569 60.01 -37.05 -18.14
CA GLU A 569 60.99 -37.85 -17.41
C GLU A 569 62.43 -37.49 -17.83
N GLY A 570 63.39 -37.69 -16.93
CA GLY A 570 64.81 -37.44 -17.18
C GLY A 570 65.30 -36.15 -16.51
N TYR A 571 66.30 -35.48 -17.11
CA TYR A 571 66.93 -34.31 -16.50
C TYR A 571 66.01 -33.08 -16.50
N GLY A 572 65.58 -32.64 -15.31
CA GLY A 572 64.64 -31.53 -15.12
C GLY A 572 65.07 -30.20 -15.74
N GLN A 573 66.36 -30.00 -16.04
CA GLN A 573 66.86 -28.86 -16.82
C GLN A 573 66.17 -28.73 -18.19
N ASN A 574 65.68 -29.85 -18.75
CA ASN A 574 64.97 -29.90 -20.02
C ASN A 574 63.45 -29.61 -19.87
N HIS A 575 62.96 -29.29 -18.67
CA HIS A 575 61.55 -29.02 -18.40
C HIS A 575 61.35 -27.71 -17.62
N SER A 576 60.54 -26.80 -18.18
CA SER A 576 60.37 -25.43 -17.69
C SER A 576 59.89 -25.30 -16.24
N TRP A 577 59.14 -26.28 -15.73
CA TRP A 577 58.63 -26.30 -14.36
C TRP A 577 59.57 -27.04 -13.37
N MET A 578 60.23 -28.13 -13.81
CA MET A 578 61.10 -28.93 -12.92
C MET A 578 62.46 -28.23 -12.70
N THR A 579 63.02 -27.66 -13.77
CA THR A 579 64.33 -26.99 -13.80
C THR A 579 65.52 -27.89 -13.44
N TRP A 580 66.74 -27.36 -13.58
CA TRP A 580 67.98 -28.08 -13.22
C TRP A 580 68.00 -28.52 -11.75
N ALA A 581 67.29 -27.82 -10.87
CA ALA A 581 67.27 -28.11 -9.43
C ALA A 581 66.70 -29.51 -9.14
N ALA A 582 65.69 -29.96 -9.89
CA ALA A 582 65.03 -31.26 -9.69
C ALA A 582 65.91 -32.48 -10.04
N GLY A 583 67.08 -32.29 -10.66
CA GLY A 583 67.98 -33.40 -11.02
C GLY A 583 67.38 -34.31 -12.10
N ILE A 584 67.41 -35.62 -11.87
CA ILE A 584 66.58 -36.57 -12.62
C ILE A 584 65.21 -36.59 -11.95
N CYS A 585 64.16 -36.35 -12.72
CA CYS A 585 62.78 -36.34 -12.23
C CYS A 585 61.81 -37.09 -13.14
N VAL A 586 60.59 -37.27 -12.62
CA VAL A 586 59.41 -37.72 -13.36
C VAL A 586 58.27 -36.74 -13.07
N LEU A 587 57.40 -36.55 -14.06
CA LEU A 587 56.17 -35.79 -13.94
C LEU A 587 54.99 -36.62 -14.46
N VAL A 588 53.94 -36.76 -13.66
CA VAL A 588 52.74 -37.55 -14.01
C VAL A 588 51.51 -36.64 -14.02
N TRP A 589 50.78 -36.64 -15.13
CA TRP A 589 49.48 -35.99 -15.27
C TRP A 589 48.37 -36.91 -14.76
N HIS A 590 47.54 -36.45 -13.82
CA HIS A 590 46.42 -37.20 -13.25
C HIS A 590 45.08 -36.60 -13.69
N PRO A 591 44.52 -37.00 -14.85
CA PRO A 591 43.28 -36.41 -15.35
C PRO A 591 42.10 -36.55 -14.38
N GLY A 592 42.00 -37.68 -13.66
CA GLY A 592 40.97 -37.91 -12.65
C GLY A 592 41.11 -37.10 -11.36
N LEU A 593 42.24 -36.39 -11.17
CA LEU A 593 42.49 -35.50 -10.03
C LEU A 593 42.66 -34.03 -10.45
N ASN A 594 42.72 -33.75 -11.76
CA ASN A 594 43.00 -32.44 -12.36
C ASN A 594 44.31 -31.77 -11.86
N VAL A 595 45.30 -32.58 -11.46
CA VAL A 595 46.63 -32.13 -10.99
C VAL A 595 47.74 -32.94 -11.66
N TYR A 596 48.95 -32.39 -11.66
CA TYR A 596 50.18 -33.12 -11.90
C TYR A 596 50.85 -33.47 -10.56
N SER A 597 51.61 -34.58 -10.53
CA SER A 597 52.57 -34.86 -9.46
C SER A 597 54.00 -34.95 -10.00
N GLY A 598 54.94 -34.34 -9.28
CA GLY A 598 56.37 -34.31 -9.60
C GLY A 598 57.20 -35.11 -8.59
N TYR A 599 58.23 -35.79 -9.08
CA TYR A 599 59.10 -36.69 -8.32
C TYR A 599 60.55 -36.35 -8.66
N ALA A 600 61.26 -35.67 -7.76
CA ALA A 600 62.58 -35.09 -8.04
C ALA A 600 63.72 -35.77 -7.24
N HIS A 601 64.96 -35.45 -7.63
CA HIS A 601 66.22 -35.98 -7.10
C HIS A 601 66.44 -37.48 -7.30
N LEU A 602 65.75 -38.12 -8.26
CA LEU A 602 65.85 -39.55 -8.55
C LEU A 602 67.28 -39.97 -8.95
N SER A 603 67.62 -41.25 -8.78
CA SER A 603 68.86 -41.83 -9.32
C SER A 603 68.68 -42.46 -10.71
N SER A 604 67.45 -42.84 -11.05
CA SER A 604 67.07 -43.45 -12.33
C SER A 604 65.55 -43.51 -12.47
N THR A 605 65.07 -43.48 -13.71
CA THR A 605 63.66 -43.74 -14.08
C THR A 605 63.54 -45.14 -14.69
N VAL A 606 62.32 -45.71 -14.69
CA VAL A 606 62.00 -47.00 -15.35
C VAL A 606 60.75 -46.91 -16.24
N ILE A 607 60.41 -45.67 -16.65
CA ILE A 607 59.28 -45.32 -17.52
C ILE A 607 59.73 -44.35 -18.61
N ASN A 608 58.86 -44.09 -19.59
CA ASN A 608 59.11 -43.24 -20.75
C ASN A 608 57.98 -42.20 -20.92
N ASN A 609 58.21 -41.13 -21.67
CA ASN A 609 57.22 -40.08 -21.89
C ASN A 609 55.95 -40.60 -22.58
N GLY A 610 54.79 -40.07 -22.21
CA GLY A 610 53.49 -40.52 -22.72
C GLY A 610 53.05 -41.91 -22.23
N GLN A 611 53.85 -42.60 -21.41
CA GLN A 611 53.47 -43.90 -20.86
C GLN A 611 52.32 -43.77 -19.85
N ASN A 612 51.29 -44.61 -19.98
CA ASN A 612 50.27 -44.75 -18.94
C ASN A 612 50.85 -45.47 -17.72
N VAL A 613 50.56 -44.98 -16.52
CA VAL A 613 50.97 -45.57 -15.24
C VAL A 613 49.80 -45.72 -14.28
N SER A 614 49.76 -46.82 -13.55
CA SER A 614 48.76 -47.08 -12.50
C SER A 614 49.24 -46.66 -11.11
N ARG A 615 48.31 -46.35 -10.21
CA ARG A 615 48.57 -46.04 -8.79
C ARG A 615 49.37 -47.18 -8.11
N GLY A 616 50.59 -46.89 -7.69
CA GLY A 616 51.51 -47.87 -7.09
C GLY A 616 52.44 -48.59 -8.08
N GLN A 617 52.42 -48.25 -9.38
CA GLN A 617 53.40 -48.73 -10.35
C GLN A 617 54.76 -48.09 -10.12
N LEU A 618 55.84 -48.87 -10.25
CA LEU A 618 57.22 -48.38 -10.15
C LEU A 618 57.52 -47.40 -11.31
N ILE A 619 58.02 -46.21 -10.99
CA ILE A 619 58.42 -45.17 -11.97
C ILE A 619 59.90 -44.84 -11.92
N GLY A 620 60.59 -45.14 -10.82
CA GLY A 620 62.03 -44.96 -10.71
C GLY A 620 62.58 -45.37 -9.35
N TYR A 621 63.82 -44.96 -9.09
CA TYR A 621 64.48 -45.12 -7.81
C TYR A 621 64.92 -43.76 -7.28
N ALA A 622 64.77 -43.54 -5.98
CA ALA A 622 65.21 -42.32 -5.33
C ALA A 622 66.72 -42.11 -5.47
N GLY A 623 67.20 -40.89 -5.22
CA GLY A 623 68.60 -40.54 -5.41
C GLY A 623 69.02 -39.32 -4.59
N SER A 624 69.96 -38.57 -5.15
CA SER A 624 70.45 -37.28 -4.64
C SER A 624 71.01 -36.47 -5.82
N THR A 625 70.25 -36.37 -6.92
CA THR A 625 70.66 -35.67 -8.16
C THR A 625 70.12 -34.23 -8.21
N GLY A 626 70.76 -33.35 -8.98
CA GLY A 626 70.38 -31.93 -9.05
C GLY A 626 70.79 -31.16 -7.79
N ASN A 627 69.96 -30.20 -7.36
CA ASN A 627 70.21 -29.38 -6.18
C ASN A 627 69.79 -30.11 -4.89
N SER A 628 70.48 -31.19 -4.56
CA SER A 628 70.15 -32.07 -3.43
C SER A 628 71.28 -32.10 -2.40
N THR A 629 70.98 -31.82 -1.13
CA THR A 629 71.96 -31.85 -0.03
C THR A 629 72.21 -33.24 0.56
N GLY A 630 71.45 -34.24 0.12
CA GLY A 630 71.56 -35.63 0.53
C GLY A 630 70.32 -36.44 0.14
N PRO A 631 70.34 -37.79 0.28
CA PRO A 631 69.27 -38.66 -0.19
C PRO A 631 67.87 -38.31 0.34
N HIS A 632 66.99 -37.90 -0.57
CA HIS A 632 65.55 -37.74 -0.34
C HIS A 632 64.77 -37.88 -1.67
N LEU A 633 63.47 -38.10 -1.58
CA LEU A 633 62.54 -37.85 -2.69
C LEU A 633 61.82 -36.53 -2.40
N HIS A 634 62.01 -35.53 -3.25
CA HIS A 634 61.17 -34.33 -3.23
C HIS A 634 59.92 -34.60 -4.06
N PHE A 635 58.74 -34.44 -3.45
CA PHE A 635 57.44 -34.71 -4.07
C PHE A 635 56.58 -33.44 -4.09
N GLU A 636 56.12 -33.04 -5.26
CA GLU A 636 55.35 -31.81 -5.48
C GLU A 636 54.01 -32.07 -6.20
N VAL A 637 53.00 -31.23 -5.96
CA VAL A 637 51.68 -31.29 -6.61
C VAL A 637 51.34 -29.93 -7.21
N LEU A 638 50.83 -29.92 -8.44
CA LEU A 638 50.50 -28.70 -9.19
C LEU A 638 49.09 -28.81 -9.80
N PRO A 639 48.20 -27.82 -9.63
CA PRO A 639 46.95 -27.72 -10.37
C PRO A 639 47.17 -27.70 -11.88
N ARG A 640 46.20 -28.20 -12.68
CA ARG A 640 46.20 -28.01 -14.14
C ARG A 640 46.32 -26.54 -14.57
N THR A 641 45.80 -25.63 -13.75
CA THR A 641 45.84 -24.17 -13.90
C THR A 641 46.55 -23.56 -12.69
N PRO A 642 47.90 -23.43 -12.70
CA PRO A 642 48.66 -23.04 -11.51
C PRO A 642 48.52 -21.55 -11.23
N ASN A 643 48.33 -21.19 -9.95
CA ASN A 643 48.47 -19.80 -9.52
C ASN A 643 49.94 -19.52 -9.21
N PHE A 644 50.71 -19.09 -10.20
CA PHE A 644 52.15 -18.80 -10.03
C PHE A 644 52.44 -17.69 -9.02
N SER A 645 51.47 -16.83 -8.70
CA SER A 645 51.57 -15.78 -7.69
C SER A 645 51.39 -16.28 -6.25
N ASN A 646 51.18 -17.58 -6.02
CA ASN A 646 50.89 -18.15 -4.71
C ASN A 646 52.09 -18.25 -3.74
N GLY A 647 53.23 -17.64 -4.06
CA GLY A 647 54.48 -17.74 -3.28
C GLY A 647 55.25 -19.06 -3.45
N TYR A 648 54.60 -20.12 -3.94
CA TYR A 648 55.15 -21.46 -4.11
C TYR A 648 55.27 -21.86 -5.58
N SER A 649 55.49 -20.88 -6.47
CA SER A 649 55.66 -21.08 -7.92
C SER A 649 54.59 -21.99 -8.56
N GLY A 650 53.34 -21.83 -8.13
CA GLY A 650 52.17 -22.59 -8.62
C GLY A 650 51.86 -23.89 -7.89
N ARG A 651 52.78 -24.42 -7.05
CA ARG A 651 52.58 -25.67 -6.30
C ARG A 651 51.61 -25.50 -5.15
N ILE A 652 50.97 -26.59 -4.75
CA ILE A 652 50.10 -26.70 -3.58
C ILE A 652 50.60 -27.78 -2.63
N ASP A 653 50.17 -27.74 -1.38
CA ASP A 653 50.52 -28.76 -0.39
C ASP A 653 50.14 -30.17 -0.89
N PRO A 654 51.10 -31.11 -1.04
CA PRO A 654 50.80 -32.48 -1.40
C PRO A 654 50.05 -33.26 -0.31
N LEU A 655 50.21 -32.88 0.97
CA LEU A 655 49.78 -33.70 2.11
C LEU A 655 48.27 -34.02 2.13
N PRO A 656 47.34 -33.09 1.80
CA PRO A 656 45.90 -33.38 1.73
C PRO A 656 45.49 -34.40 0.65
N TYR A 657 46.33 -34.62 -0.36
CA TYR A 657 46.08 -35.57 -1.45
C TYR A 657 46.47 -37.01 -1.08
N LEU A 658 47.44 -37.17 -0.18
CA LEU A 658 48.13 -38.43 0.11
C LEU A 658 47.45 -39.27 1.20
N ARG A 659 47.38 -40.59 0.98
CA ARG A 659 46.97 -41.63 1.95
C ARG A 659 47.72 -42.93 1.74
#